data_AF-A0A856MP44-F1
#
_entry.id   AF-A0A856MP44-F1
#
_cell.length_a   1.000
_cell.length_b   1.000
_cell.length_c   1.000
_cell.angle_alpha   90.00
_cell.angle_beta   90.00
_cell.angle_gamma   90.00
#
_symmetry.space_group_name_H-M   'P 1'
#
loop_
_entity.id
_entity.type
_entity.pdbx_description
1 polymer ?
#
loop_
_entity_poly.entity_id
_entity_poly.type
_entity_poly.pdbx_seq_one_letter_code
_entity_poly.pdbx_strand_id
1 'polypeptide(L)'
;MQNLTLPSSSFSSELVANRKAITVKGKFFFLGDQKIFIKGVSYGPFSTGTHGHPFPEKPVVEIDFAMMAQLGANCLRVYTVPPDWLLDLAAAHGLVLLVGIPWTQHVAFLDSSAVKAEIRNCIAQGVKACRDHPATFAYLVGNEIPPDVVRWHGQKQVRAFVKELMAVAKDNHSQGLVSYANYPCTEYLNIDFTDFVCFNVYLHQEKDFRRYLSRLHNLAEDKPLVLSEFGVDSMREGNQAQAEILSQKLSSSFYMGAAGTIVFSWTDEWFTGGYAIQDWAFGLVDTERLKKPAFDTVQQYYTAALPPVQPEYPKVSVVVCAYNAERTMDSCLASLKELNYPNYEVIVVNDGSTDQTLEITQRYDYVRLISQENKGLSAARNVGIAAATGEIIAFTDSDCMADPDWLTYLVAKFLSSGLAAVGGPNLSPPEDSLVPACVAVSPGVPTHVLLSDEIAEHIAGCNMAFRREALQDICGFDSQFRAAGDDVDLCWRLQDKGYAIGFSPAAIVWHFRRNTVDAYLKQQRGYGKAEALVYFKHPNRFNLFGQPSWAGRIYGDLSAFLRFGQPSIYSGVFGRGLFQTLYEPSSSLISYLPLTLEWNVVALIVFVSALLSGDRPWVGAAMFLISCVWCIAGALQARIDSRFHGARARLLVALLIYLGPLVRSVERYRWRIKQLTKAEPIKFDRP
;
A
#
# COMPACT_ATOMS: atom_id res chain seq x y z
N MET A 1 -13.47 29.71 22.61
CA MET A 1 -13.71 28.70 23.65
C MET A 1 -15.11 28.13 23.46
N GLN A 2 -15.25 27.17 22.56
CA GLN A 2 -16.39 26.27 22.47
C GLN A 2 -15.86 24.88 22.85
N ASN A 3 -16.53 24.24 23.81
CA ASN A 3 -16.18 22.93 24.33
C ASN A 3 -16.24 21.89 23.20
N LEU A 4 -15.09 21.57 22.62
CA LEU A 4 -14.84 20.33 21.91
C LEU A 4 -14.74 19.22 22.96
N THR A 5 -15.84 18.51 23.17
CA THR A 5 -15.81 17.22 23.85
C THR A 5 -14.85 16.29 23.10
N LEU A 6 -13.74 15.93 23.74
CA LEU A 6 -12.78 14.94 23.27
C LEU A 6 -13.49 13.59 23.04
N PRO A 7 -13.30 12.91 21.90
CA PRO A 7 -13.80 11.56 21.70
C PRO A 7 -12.84 10.56 22.38
N SER A 8 -12.82 10.52 23.72
CA SER A 8 -11.96 9.58 24.47
C SER A 8 -12.69 8.33 24.99
N SER A 9 -13.96 8.10 24.59
CA SER A 9 -14.77 6.98 25.10
C SER A 9 -15.21 5.94 24.05
N SER A 10 -14.96 6.12 22.75
CA SER A 10 -15.51 5.18 21.73
C SER A 10 -14.69 3.89 21.55
N PHE A 11 -13.36 3.96 21.63
CA PHE A 11 -12.50 2.80 21.35
C PHE A 11 -12.66 1.67 22.37
N SER A 12 -12.60 1.99 23.67
CA SER A 12 -12.72 1.00 24.75
C SER A 12 -14.13 0.43 24.88
N SER A 13 -15.16 1.29 24.72
CA SER A 13 -16.56 0.86 24.79
C SER A 13 -16.95 -0.04 23.61
N GLU A 14 -16.50 0.24 22.39
CA GLU A 14 -16.81 -0.60 21.23
C GLU A 14 -16.04 -1.93 21.20
N LEU A 15 -14.78 -1.93 21.64
CA LEU A 15 -13.94 -3.13 21.63
C LEU A 15 -14.38 -4.15 22.70
N VAL A 16 -14.67 -3.67 23.92
CA VAL A 16 -14.99 -4.53 25.06
C VAL A 16 -16.49 -4.86 25.16
N ALA A 17 -17.39 -3.88 24.92
CA ALA A 17 -18.82 -4.12 25.07
C ALA A 17 -19.47 -4.80 23.85
N ASN A 18 -18.98 -4.55 22.64
CA ASN A 18 -19.57 -5.06 21.39
C ASN A 18 -18.75 -6.16 20.69
N ARG A 19 -17.60 -6.57 21.24
CA ARG A 19 -16.70 -7.59 20.67
C ARG A 19 -16.38 -7.37 19.18
N LYS A 20 -16.27 -6.13 18.72
CA LYS A 20 -15.88 -5.85 17.34
C LYS A 20 -14.39 -6.14 17.17
N ALA A 21 -14.04 -6.98 16.20
CA ALA A 21 -12.64 -7.25 15.86
C ALA A 21 -12.04 -6.11 15.05
N ILE A 22 -10.75 -5.86 15.24
CA ILE A 22 -9.98 -4.95 14.40
C ILE A 22 -9.74 -5.64 13.05
N THR A 23 -10.09 -4.96 11.97
CA THR A 23 -9.96 -5.45 10.60
C THR A 23 -9.01 -4.58 9.78
N VAL A 24 -8.47 -5.12 8.70
CA VAL A 24 -7.64 -4.39 7.76
C VAL A 24 -8.48 -4.02 6.54
N LYS A 25 -8.55 -2.72 6.20
CA LYS A 25 -9.14 -2.24 4.95
C LYS A 25 -8.11 -1.33 4.25
N GLY A 26 -7.49 -1.84 3.18
CA GLY A 26 -6.36 -1.16 2.54
C GLY A 26 -5.22 -0.94 3.53
N LYS A 27 -4.71 0.29 3.61
CA LYS A 27 -3.56 0.61 4.47
C LYS A 27 -3.90 0.97 5.91
N PHE A 28 -5.15 0.83 6.34
CA PHE A 28 -5.54 1.24 7.69
C PHE A 28 -6.31 0.15 8.42
N PHE A 29 -6.34 0.28 9.74
CA PHE A 29 -7.11 -0.57 10.63
C PHE A 29 -8.49 0.04 10.86
N PHE A 30 -9.49 -0.81 11.03
CA PHE A 30 -10.87 -0.40 11.27
C PHE A 30 -11.51 -1.20 12.38
N LEU A 31 -12.24 -0.50 13.25
CA LEU A 31 -13.16 -1.08 14.22
C LEU A 31 -14.58 -0.86 13.69
N GLY A 32 -15.16 -1.89 13.05
CA GLY A 32 -16.35 -1.71 12.22
C GLY A 32 -16.07 -0.80 11.02
N ASP A 33 -16.71 0.37 10.99
CA ASP A 33 -16.50 1.38 9.93
C ASP A 33 -15.65 2.57 10.40
N GLN A 34 -15.30 2.61 11.68
CA GLN A 34 -14.41 3.65 12.20
C GLN A 34 -12.95 3.27 11.91
N LYS A 35 -12.24 4.15 11.19
CA LYS A 35 -10.78 4.05 11.03
C LYS A 35 -10.09 4.29 12.37
N ILE A 36 -9.11 3.45 12.70
CA ILE A 36 -8.31 3.57 13.92
C ILE A 36 -6.82 3.58 13.60
N PHE A 37 -6.05 4.27 14.45
CA PHE A 37 -4.59 4.24 14.44
C PHE A 37 -4.09 3.50 15.67
N ILE A 38 -3.08 2.67 15.50
CA ILE A 38 -2.42 1.98 16.60
C ILE A 38 -1.43 2.94 17.28
N LYS A 39 -1.67 3.25 18.55
CA LYS A 39 -0.86 4.11 19.40
C LYS A 39 -0.33 3.26 20.53
N GLY A 40 0.89 2.76 20.40
CA GLY A 40 1.39 1.72 21.27
C GLY A 40 2.67 2.07 22.01
N VAL A 41 2.92 1.28 23.05
CA VAL A 41 4.19 1.23 23.75
C VAL A 41 4.62 -0.23 23.88
N SER A 42 5.93 -0.49 23.85
CA SER A 42 6.44 -1.82 24.15
C SER A 42 6.45 -2.06 25.67
N TYR A 43 6.13 -3.28 26.08
CA TYR A 43 6.06 -3.68 27.48
C TYR A 43 6.85 -4.97 27.71
N GLY A 44 7.99 -4.81 28.39
CA GLY A 44 8.96 -5.87 28.65
C GLY A 44 9.92 -6.08 27.48
N PRO A 45 10.71 -7.17 27.50
CA PRO A 45 10.64 -8.29 28.46
C PRO A 45 11.11 -7.92 29.88
N PHE A 46 10.49 -8.57 30.87
CA PHE A 46 10.79 -8.40 32.30
C PHE A 46 11.31 -9.69 32.93
N SER A 47 11.84 -9.59 34.14
CA SER A 47 12.14 -10.77 34.96
C SER A 47 10.86 -11.52 35.35
N THR A 48 11.00 -12.79 35.76
CA THR A 48 9.85 -13.61 36.17
C THR A 48 9.34 -13.16 37.54
N GLY A 49 8.10 -12.67 37.59
CA GLY A 49 7.42 -12.30 38.83
C GLY A 49 7.00 -13.52 39.67
N THR A 50 6.46 -13.27 40.86
CA THR A 50 6.00 -14.30 41.81
C THR A 50 4.86 -15.17 41.26
N HIS A 51 4.11 -14.65 40.30
CA HIS A 51 3.07 -15.37 39.55
C HIS A 51 3.63 -16.28 38.44
N GLY A 52 4.95 -16.40 38.28
CA GLY A 52 5.59 -17.32 37.33
C GLY A 52 5.55 -16.88 35.87
N HIS A 53 5.24 -15.61 35.60
CA HIS A 53 5.26 -15.02 34.24
C HIS A 53 6.26 -13.86 34.17
N PRO A 54 6.85 -13.57 33.00
CA PRO A 54 7.86 -12.53 32.82
C PRO A 54 7.25 -11.12 32.68
N PHE A 55 6.50 -10.72 33.71
CA PHE A 55 5.86 -9.42 33.83
C PHE A 55 6.02 -8.91 35.28
N PRO A 56 5.94 -7.60 35.52
CA PRO A 56 5.90 -7.05 36.87
C PRO A 56 4.69 -7.57 37.64
N GLU A 57 4.73 -7.41 38.96
CA GLU A 57 3.61 -7.79 39.82
C GLU A 57 2.33 -7.06 39.43
N LYS A 58 1.18 -7.73 39.58
CA LYS A 58 -0.13 -7.21 39.14
C LYS A 58 -0.42 -5.76 39.57
N PRO A 59 -0.12 -5.31 40.81
CA PRO A 59 -0.36 -3.92 41.19
C PRO A 59 0.50 -2.91 40.40
N VAL A 60 1.72 -3.28 40.04
CA VAL A 60 2.59 -2.43 39.20
C VAL A 60 2.06 -2.37 37.78
N VAL A 61 1.62 -3.51 37.23
CA VAL A 61 0.99 -3.58 35.91
C VAL A 61 -0.28 -2.72 35.85
N GLU A 62 -1.11 -2.73 36.89
CA GLU A 62 -2.33 -1.93 36.96
C GLU A 62 -2.01 -0.42 36.93
N ILE A 63 -0.96 0.01 37.66
CA ILE A 63 -0.45 1.40 37.60
C ILE A 63 0.06 1.72 36.20
N ASP A 64 0.86 0.83 35.61
CA ASP A 64 1.41 0.98 34.26
C ASP A 64 0.29 1.18 33.24
N PHE A 65 -0.71 0.30 33.25
CA PHE A 65 -1.81 0.33 32.29
C PHE A 65 -2.71 1.56 32.47
N ALA A 66 -2.94 1.99 33.71
CA ALA A 66 -3.64 3.25 33.98
C ALA A 66 -2.87 4.45 33.42
N MET A 67 -1.54 4.49 33.60
CA MET A 67 -0.70 5.56 33.05
C MET A 67 -0.63 5.50 31.51
N MET A 68 -0.62 4.30 30.90
CA MET A 68 -0.66 4.13 29.45
C MET A 68 -2.00 4.59 28.85
N ALA A 69 -3.11 4.30 29.52
CA ALA A 69 -4.41 4.85 29.14
C ALA A 69 -4.42 6.38 29.26
N GLN A 70 -3.82 6.95 30.32
CA GLN A 70 -3.64 8.40 30.47
C GLN A 70 -2.76 8.99 29.35
N LEU A 71 -1.71 8.28 28.93
CA LEU A 71 -0.85 8.64 27.79
C LEU A 71 -1.65 8.74 26.48
N GLY A 72 -2.81 8.09 26.40
CA GLY A 72 -3.61 7.96 25.17
C GLY A 72 -3.18 6.79 24.28
N ALA A 73 -2.36 5.88 24.82
CA ALA A 73 -2.05 4.61 24.16
C ALA A 73 -3.30 3.74 24.10
N ASN A 74 -3.43 2.96 23.04
CA ASN A 74 -4.49 1.97 22.85
C ASN A 74 -3.94 0.57 22.60
N CYS A 75 -2.62 0.40 22.47
CA CYS A 75 -1.99 -0.86 22.14
C CYS A 75 -0.71 -1.10 22.96
N LEU A 76 -0.43 -2.37 23.26
CA LEU A 76 0.76 -2.84 23.95
C LEU A 76 1.45 -3.89 23.10
N ARG A 77 2.75 -3.72 22.86
CA ARG A 77 3.56 -4.79 22.28
C ARG A 77 4.24 -5.57 23.40
N VAL A 78 3.95 -6.86 23.48
CA VAL A 78 4.60 -7.78 24.43
C VAL A 78 5.50 -8.77 23.70
N TYR A 79 6.55 -9.26 24.35
CA TYR A 79 7.56 -10.16 23.76
C TYR A 79 7.39 -11.63 24.17
N THR A 80 6.40 -11.89 25.02
CA THR A 80 6.04 -13.23 25.48
C THR A 80 4.52 -13.39 25.42
N VAL A 81 4.05 -14.62 25.39
CA VAL A 81 2.61 -14.92 25.38
C VAL A 81 2.02 -14.47 26.73
N PRO A 82 1.09 -13.50 26.74
CA PRO A 82 0.55 -12.94 27.98
C PRO A 82 -0.37 -13.95 28.67
N PRO A 83 -0.38 -14.01 30.02
CA PRO A 83 -1.38 -14.76 30.76
C PRO A 83 -2.74 -14.05 30.75
N ASP A 84 -3.82 -14.80 31.00
CA ASP A 84 -5.21 -14.29 30.97
C ASP A 84 -5.39 -13.05 31.84
N TRP A 85 -4.83 -13.03 33.06
CA TRP A 85 -4.97 -11.88 33.95
C TRP A 85 -4.36 -10.59 33.39
N LEU A 86 -3.32 -10.67 32.55
CA LEU A 86 -2.72 -9.50 31.91
C LEU A 86 -3.64 -8.99 30.80
N LEU A 87 -4.24 -9.91 30.03
CA LEU A 87 -5.20 -9.61 28.99
C LEU A 87 -6.48 -8.98 29.59
N ASP A 88 -6.97 -9.50 30.71
CA ASP A 88 -8.10 -8.96 31.46
C ASP A 88 -7.83 -7.53 31.93
N LEU A 89 -6.65 -7.28 32.53
CA LEU A 89 -6.25 -5.93 32.95
C LEU A 89 -6.13 -4.99 31.75
N ALA A 90 -5.54 -5.43 30.64
CA ALA A 90 -5.42 -4.60 29.44
C ALA A 90 -6.81 -4.21 28.90
N ALA A 91 -7.75 -5.17 28.82
CA ALA A 91 -9.12 -4.90 28.43
C ALA A 91 -9.81 -3.89 29.36
N ALA A 92 -9.62 -4.02 30.68
CA ALA A 92 -10.18 -3.10 31.68
C ALA A 92 -9.71 -1.65 31.49
N HIS A 93 -8.50 -1.46 30.96
CA HIS A 93 -7.93 -0.15 30.63
C HIS A 93 -8.11 0.27 29.16
N GLY A 94 -8.83 -0.50 28.35
CA GLY A 94 -9.07 -0.19 26.93
C GLY A 94 -7.84 -0.39 26.03
N LEU A 95 -6.90 -1.23 26.43
CA LEU A 95 -5.68 -1.56 25.71
C LEU A 95 -5.82 -2.90 24.99
N VAL A 96 -5.26 -2.99 23.78
CA VAL A 96 -5.11 -4.24 23.03
C VAL A 96 -3.65 -4.67 22.94
N LEU A 97 -3.37 -5.95 22.74
CA LEU A 97 -2.04 -6.52 22.73
C LEU A 97 -1.65 -6.98 21.31
N LEU A 98 -0.51 -6.48 20.85
CA LEU A 98 0.30 -7.08 19.80
C LEU A 98 1.22 -8.13 20.46
N VAL A 99 0.85 -9.40 20.33
CA VAL A 99 1.48 -10.52 21.03
C VAL A 99 2.67 -11.04 20.24
N GLY A 100 3.88 -10.79 20.73
CA GLY A 100 5.09 -11.46 20.26
C GLY A 100 5.15 -12.89 20.77
N ILE A 101 5.22 -13.86 19.86
CA ILE A 101 5.39 -15.26 20.22
C ILE A 101 6.89 -15.61 20.15
N PRO A 102 7.57 -15.82 21.29
CA PRO A 102 9.01 -15.99 21.33
C PRO A 102 9.41 -17.39 20.87
N TRP A 103 10.50 -17.47 20.12
CA TRP A 103 11.18 -18.73 19.77
C TRP A 103 12.65 -18.43 19.42
N THR A 104 13.45 -19.48 19.25
CA THR A 104 14.91 -19.39 19.05
C THR A 104 15.28 -18.89 17.63
N GLN A 105 15.17 -17.58 17.43
CA GLN A 105 15.40 -16.92 16.13
C GLN A 105 16.88 -16.71 15.77
N HIS A 106 17.76 -16.74 16.77
CA HIS A 106 19.19 -16.43 16.62
C HIS A 106 20.08 -17.65 16.36
N VAL A 107 19.49 -18.82 16.14
CA VAL A 107 20.20 -20.06 15.80
C VAL A 107 19.90 -20.47 14.36
N ALA A 108 20.64 -21.44 13.83
CA ALA A 108 20.38 -22.03 12.52
C ALA A 108 19.11 -22.92 12.55
N PHE A 109 17.95 -22.32 12.82
CA PHE A 109 16.72 -23.00 13.19
C PHE A 109 16.16 -23.90 12.07
N LEU A 110 16.61 -23.76 10.82
CA LEU A 110 16.17 -24.62 9.73
C LEU A 110 16.93 -25.95 9.64
N ASP A 111 18.07 -26.09 10.30
CA ASP A 111 18.94 -27.28 10.22
C ASP A 111 18.37 -28.48 11.00
N SER A 112 17.50 -28.24 11.98
CA SER A 112 16.89 -29.28 12.80
C SER A 112 15.38 -29.39 12.56
N SER A 113 14.90 -30.58 12.22
CA SER A 113 13.47 -30.86 12.12
C SER A 113 12.75 -30.74 13.47
N ALA A 114 13.44 -31.11 14.57
CA ALA A 114 12.93 -30.98 15.93
C ALA A 114 12.71 -29.50 16.30
N VAL A 115 13.70 -28.64 16.03
CA VAL A 115 13.58 -27.18 16.29
C VAL A 115 12.45 -26.57 15.46
N LYS A 116 12.34 -26.92 14.17
CA LYS A 116 11.23 -26.46 13.33
C LYS A 116 9.86 -26.89 13.88
N ALA A 117 9.75 -28.13 14.40
CA ALA A 117 8.51 -28.62 15.00
C ALA A 117 8.19 -27.90 16.32
N GLU A 118 9.20 -27.66 17.15
CA GLU A 118 9.08 -26.88 18.40
C GLU A 118 8.59 -25.45 18.12
N ILE A 119 9.18 -24.76 17.14
CA ILE A 119 8.75 -23.41 16.75
C ILE A 119 7.28 -23.40 16.31
N ARG A 120 6.86 -24.34 15.45
CA ARG A 120 5.46 -24.46 15.02
C ARG A 120 4.52 -24.69 16.21
N ASN A 121 4.92 -25.56 17.13
CA ASN A 121 4.13 -25.83 18.34
C ASN A 121 4.04 -24.59 19.22
N CYS A 122 5.13 -23.82 19.37
CA CYS A 122 5.13 -22.56 20.10
C CYS A 122 4.16 -21.54 19.49
N ILE A 123 4.20 -21.34 18.16
CA ILE A 123 3.25 -20.48 17.46
C ILE A 123 1.80 -20.95 17.69
N ALA A 124 1.53 -22.25 17.50
CA ALA A 124 0.19 -22.79 17.68
C ALA A 124 -0.33 -22.62 19.11
N GLN A 125 0.51 -22.88 20.12
CA GLN A 125 0.15 -22.73 21.54
C GLN A 125 -0.05 -21.26 21.92
N GLY A 126 0.86 -20.36 21.50
CA GLY A 126 0.76 -18.93 21.76
C GLY A 126 -0.51 -18.31 21.18
N VAL A 127 -0.87 -18.68 19.95
CA VAL A 127 -2.13 -18.24 19.33
C VAL A 127 -3.35 -18.78 20.09
N LYS A 128 -3.37 -20.09 20.41
CA LYS A 128 -4.48 -20.70 21.17
C LYS A 128 -4.70 -20.06 22.53
N ALA A 129 -3.64 -19.66 23.21
CA ALA A 129 -3.73 -19.04 24.53
C ALA A 129 -4.46 -17.68 24.50
N CYS A 130 -4.39 -16.95 23.39
CA CYS A 130 -4.88 -15.56 23.31
C CYS A 130 -6.09 -15.36 22.38
N ARG A 131 -6.37 -16.29 21.46
CA ARG A 131 -7.33 -16.10 20.35
C ARG A 131 -8.75 -15.72 20.74
N ASP A 132 -9.21 -16.17 21.91
CA ASP A 132 -10.59 -16.00 22.35
C ASP A 132 -10.76 -14.71 23.19
N HIS A 133 -9.66 -13.97 23.44
CA HIS A 133 -9.67 -12.79 24.29
C HIS A 133 -9.81 -11.49 23.47
N PRO A 134 -10.74 -10.58 23.82
CA PRO A 134 -11.00 -9.35 23.07
C PRO A 134 -9.82 -8.37 23.05
N ALA A 135 -8.97 -8.37 24.08
CA ALA A 135 -7.75 -7.57 24.09
C ALA A 135 -6.67 -8.06 23.11
N THR A 136 -6.81 -9.22 22.46
CA THR A 136 -5.80 -9.66 21.48
C THR A 136 -6.03 -8.97 20.13
N PHE A 137 -5.10 -8.09 19.76
CA PHE A 137 -5.14 -7.38 18.48
C PHE A 137 -4.53 -8.21 17.35
N ALA A 138 -3.30 -8.67 17.55
CA ALA A 138 -2.53 -9.37 16.52
C ALA A 138 -1.39 -10.18 17.10
N TYR A 139 -0.79 -11.05 16.27
CA TYR A 139 0.36 -11.88 16.61
C TYR A 139 1.58 -11.54 15.77
N LEU A 140 2.76 -11.49 16.39
CA LEU A 140 4.04 -11.50 15.69
C LEU A 140 4.63 -12.90 15.74
N VAL A 141 4.75 -13.56 14.58
CA VAL A 141 5.32 -14.91 14.47
C VAL A 141 6.85 -14.91 14.44
N GLY A 142 7.47 -13.75 14.55
CA GLY A 142 8.92 -13.56 14.61
C GLY A 142 9.29 -12.08 14.76
N ASN A 143 10.54 -11.84 15.13
CA ASN A 143 11.14 -10.54 15.41
C ASN A 143 12.63 -10.55 15.06
N GLU A 144 13.01 -9.79 14.02
CA GLU A 144 14.40 -9.51 13.68
C GLU A 144 15.30 -10.75 13.49
N ILE A 145 14.90 -11.68 12.62
CA ILE A 145 15.76 -12.81 12.24
C ILE A 145 17.11 -12.25 11.74
N PRO A 146 18.25 -12.64 12.35
CA PRO A 146 19.54 -12.03 12.05
C PRO A 146 19.95 -12.19 10.58
N PRO A 147 20.69 -11.24 10.01
CA PRO A 147 21.02 -11.25 8.59
C PRO A 147 21.99 -12.38 8.26
N ASP A 148 22.84 -12.79 9.22
CA ASP A 148 23.71 -13.95 9.09
C ASP A 148 22.94 -15.27 9.02
N VAL A 149 21.86 -15.41 9.79
CA VAL A 149 20.98 -16.60 9.73
C VAL A 149 20.25 -16.64 8.39
N VAL A 150 19.75 -15.49 7.92
CA VAL A 150 19.13 -15.37 6.60
C VAL A 150 20.11 -15.69 5.48
N ARG A 151 21.35 -15.23 5.59
CA ARG A 151 22.41 -15.51 4.61
C ARG A 151 22.81 -16.98 4.61
N TRP A 152 22.90 -17.60 5.80
CA TRP A 152 23.26 -19.00 5.96
C TRP A 152 22.24 -19.94 5.29
N HIS A 153 20.96 -19.78 5.61
CA HIS A 153 19.90 -20.64 5.05
C HIS A 153 19.41 -20.19 3.67
N GLY A 154 19.67 -18.93 3.31
CA GLY A 154 19.13 -18.29 2.12
C GLY A 154 17.74 -17.70 2.35
N GLN A 155 17.55 -16.49 1.82
CA GLN A 155 16.31 -15.69 1.89
C GLN A 155 15.04 -16.49 1.55
N LYS A 156 15.07 -17.33 0.50
CA LYS A 156 13.89 -18.09 0.05
C LYS A 156 13.42 -19.10 1.09
N GLN A 157 14.35 -19.78 1.78
CA GLN A 157 14.01 -20.79 2.78
C GLN A 157 13.45 -20.14 4.04
N VAL A 158 14.10 -19.06 4.51
CA VAL A 158 13.60 -18.29 5.66
C VAL A 158 12.22 -17.72 5.37
N ARG A 159 12.02 -17.08 4.21
CA ARG A 159 10.72 -16.57 3.80
C ARG A 159 9.64 -17.66 3.76
N ALA A 160 9.96 -18.83 3.20
CA ALA A 160 9.03 -19.95 3.15
C ALA A 160 8.64 -20.44 4.55
N PHE A 161 9.61 -20.49 5.48
CA PHE A 161 9.35 -20.89 6.86
C PHE A 161 8.52 -19.84 7.62
N VAL A 162 8.81 -18.54 7.50
CA VAL A 162 7.97 -17.50 8.11
C VAL A 162 6.54 -17.55 7.56
N LYS A 163 6.37 -17.82 6.25
CA LYS A 163 5.05 -18.05 5.65
C LYS A 163 4.33 -19.26 6.23
N GLU A 164 5.07 -20.34 6.51
CA GLU A 164 4.54 -21.52 7.19
C GLU A 164 4.09 -21.21 8.62
N LEU A 165 4.87 -20.43 9.39
CA LEU A 165 4.47 -20.00 10.73
C LEU A 165 3.20 -19.13 10.71
N MET A 166 3.06 -18.27 9.70
CA MET A 166 1.82 -17.52 9.48
C MET A 166 0.63 -18.44 9.19
N ALA A 167 0.81 -19.47 8.38
CA ALA A 167 -0.24 -20.46 8.14
C ALA A 167 -0.63 -21.19 9.44
N VAL A 168 0.35 -21.60 10.24
CA VAL A 168 0.11 -22.22 11.56
C VAL A 168 -0.70 -21.28 12.47
N ALA A 169 -0.38 -19.98 12.50
CA ALA A 169 -1.15 -19.02 13.27
C ALA A 169 -2.61 -18.91 12.76
N LYS A 170 -2.80 -18.78 11.45
CA LYS A 170 -4.12 -18.69 10.80
C LYS A 170 -4.97 -19.97 10.98
N ASP A 171 -4.35 -21.15 10.98
CA ASP A 171 -5.04 -22.41 11.24
C ASP A 171 -5.61 -22.48 12.67
N ASN A 172 -4.98 -21.79 13.62
CA ASN A 172 -5.42 -21.74 15.02
C ASN A 172 -6.33 -20.56 15.34
N HIS A 173 -6.26 -19.48 14.55
CA HIS A 173 -7.14 -18.31 14.61
C HIS A 173 -7.29 -17.68 13.21
N SER A 174 -8.33 -18.07 12.47
CA SER A 174 -8.51 -17.68 11.06
C SER A 174 -8.74 -16.19 10.85
N GLN A 175 -9.45 -15.54 11.78
CA GLN A 175 -9.73 -14.09 11.76
C GLN A 175 -8.64 -13.26 12.44
N GLY A 176 -7.69 -13.89 13.13
CA GLY A 176 -6.62 -13.19 13.84
C GLY A 176 -5.65 -12.52 12.89
N LEU A 177 -5.24 -11.29 13.19
CA LEU A 177 -4.23 -10.58 12.42
C LEU A 177 -2.84 -11.09 12.80
N VAL A 178 -2.00 -11.34 11.80
CA VAL A 178 -0.69 -11.95 11.96
C VAL A 178 0.33 -11.15 11.15
N SER A 179 1.47 -10.86 11.76
CA SER A 179 2.59 -10.18 11.13
C SER A 179 3.93 -10.75 11.62
N TYR A 180 5.01 -10.14 11.15
CA TYR A 180 6.39 -10.39 11.53
C TYR A 180 7.09 -9.04 11.69
N ALA A 181 7.78 -8.83 12.81
CA ALA A 181 8.55 -7.61 13.03
C ALA A 181 9.89 -7.71 12.29
N ASN A 182 9.97 -7.01 11.15
CA ASN A 182 11.18 -6.90 10.36
C ASN A 182 12.04 -5.72 10.83
N TYR A 183 13.24 -5.58 10.26
CA TYR A 183 14.15 -4.48 10.55
C TYR A 183 15.08 -4.22 9.36
N PRO A 184 15.74 -3.04 9.30
CA PRO A 184 16.43 -2.58 8.10
C PRO A 184 17.45 -3.56 7.51
N CYS A 185 18.20 -4.30 8.31
CA CYS A 185 19.23 -5.21 7.79
C CYS A 185 18.66 -6.44 7.08
N THR A 186 17.38 -6.75 7.25
CA THR A 186 16.69 -7.84 6.54
C THR A 186 15.42 -7.38 5.82
N GLU A 187 15.32 -6.09 5.48
CA GLU A 187 14.24 -5.51 4.66
C GLU A 187 13.98 -6.32 3.38
N TYR A 188 15.04 -6.87 2.77
CA TYR A 188 14.94 -7.66 1.56
C TYR A 188 14.16 -8.98 1.76
N LEU A 189 13.94 -9.46 2.99
CA LEU A 189 12.96 -10.51 3.26
C LEU A 189 11.58 -9.98 2.88
N ASN A 190 11.14 -10.27 1.65
CA ASN A 190 9.82 -9.84 1.18
C ASN A 190 8.72 -10.63 1.91
N ILE A 191 7.98 -9.97 2.80
CA ILE A 191 6.97 -10.59 3.68
C ILE A 191 5.55 -10.22 3.25
N ASP A 192 5.33 -10.34 1.95
CA ASP A 192 4.07 -10.06 1.24
C ASP A 192 2.86 -10.93 1.63
N PHE A 193 3.01 -11.86 2.56
CA PHE A 193 1.93 -12.73 3.05
C PHE A 193 1.42 -12.34 4.45
N THR A 194 1.94 -11.25 5.04
CA THR A 194 1.46 -10.68 6.32
C THR A 194 0.12 -9.94 6.18
N ASP A 195 -0.66 -9.82 7.25
CA ASP A 195 -1.88 -8.98 7.22
C ASP A 195 -1.56 -7.48 7.30
N PHE A 196 -0.45 -7.13 7.93
CA PHE A 196 0.11 -5.77 8.03
C PHE A 196 1.63 -5.86 8.13
N VAL A 197 2.34 -4.80 7.77
CA VAL A 197 3.80 -4.77 7.75
C VAL A 197 4.34 -4.09 9.00
N CYS A 198 5.29 -4.76 9.67
CA CYS A 198 5.93 -4.27 10.89
C CYS A 198 7.43 -4.05 10.68
N PHE A 199 7.93 -2.89 11.10
CA PHE A 199 9.37 -2.61 11.14
C PHE A 199 9.80 -1.99 12.47
N ASN A 200 10.91 -2.49 13.00
CA ASN A 200 11.66 -1.88 14.08
C ASN A 200 12.67 -0.88 13.49
N VAL A 201 12.58 0.41 13.86
CA VAL A 201 13.34 1.51 13.23
C VAL A 201 13.93 2.47 14.27
N TYR A 202 15.25 2.56 14.31
CA TYR A 202 15.99 3.34 15.33
C TYR A 202 16.83 4.49 14.74
N LEU A 203 16.40 5.10 13.63
CA LEU A 203 17.10 6.24 13.02
C LEU A 203 16.87 7.52 13.85
N HIS A 204 17.93 8.24 14.25
CA HIS A 204 17.79 9.46 15.08
C HIS A 204 17.44 10.70 14.25
N GLN A 205 17.97 10.79 13.03
CA GLN A 205 17.77 11.95 12.16
C GLN A 205 16.41 11.89 11.45
N GLU A 206 15.59 12.93 11.61
CA GLU A 206 14.24 12.99 11.02
C GLU A 206 14.27 12.81 9.50
N LYS A 207 15.23 13.45 8.81
CA LYS A 207 15.36 13.37 7.36
C LYS A 207 15.55 11.92 6.88
N ASP A 208 16.42 11.16 7.54
CA ASP A 208 16.69 9.78 7.16
C ASP A 208 15.52 8.87 7.54
N PHE A 209 14.90 9.14 8.69
CA PHE A 209 13.68 8.46 9.13
C PHE A 209 12.54 8.63 8.12
N ARG A 210 12.27 9.85 7.65
CA ARG A 210 11.23 10.13 6.65
C ARG A 210 11.52 9.45 5.32
N ARG A 211 12.75 9.52 4.82
CA ARG A 211 13.14 8.81 3.58
C ARG A 211 12.93 7.31 3.71
N TYR A 212 13.29 6.74 4.87
CA TYR A 212 13.08 5.33 5.12
C TYR A 212 11.58 4.98 5.26
N LEU A 213 10.78 5.86 5.86
CA LEU A 213 9.35 5.65 5.97
C LEU A 213 8.66 5.63 4.59
N SER A 214 9.06 6.51 3.66
CA SER A 214 8.62 6.46 2.25
C SER A 214 8.94 5.11 1.61
N ARG A 215 10.15 4.57 1.85
CA ARG A 215 10.56 3.24 1.40
C ARG A 215 9.68 2.13 1.98
N LEU A 216 9.43 2.16 3.29
CA LEU A 216 8.58 1.19 3.98
C LEU A 216 7.14 1.21 3.46
N HIS A 217 6.60 2.38 3.11
CA HIS A 217 5.27 2.48 2.50
C HIS A 217 5.17 1.80 1.13
N ASN A 218 6.25 1.82 0.34
CA ASN A 218 6.29 1.12 -0.94
C ASN A 218 6.40 -0.39 -0.76
N LEU A 219 7.12 -0.84 0.27
CA LEU A 219 7.20 -2.26 0.64
C LEU A 219 5.90 -2.80 1.24
N ALA A 220 5.16 -1.94 1.96
CA ALA A 220 3.85 -2.29 2.49
C ALA A 220 2.80 -2.46 1.39
N GLU A 221 3.04 -1.96 0.17
CA GLU A 221 2.14 -2.02 -0.98
C GLU A 221 0.74 -1.47 -0.64
N ASP A 222 -0.24 -2.34 -0.43
CA ASP A 222 -1.63 -2.05 -0.09
C ASP A 222 -1.96 -2.25 1.39
N LYS A 223 -0.99 -2.65 2.22
CA LYS A 223 -1.18 -3.05 3.62
C LYS A 223 -0.89 -1.93 4.62
N PRO A 224 -1.44 -2.05 5.84
CA PRO A 224 -1.08 -1.14 6.92
C PRO A 224 0.40 -1.26 7.28
N LEU A 225 1.05 -0.11 7.45
CA LEU A 225 2.41 -0.02 7.96
C LEU A 225 2.39 0.36 9.44
N VAL A 226 3.02 -0.46 10.27
CA VAL A 226 3.20 -0.24 11.70
C VAL A 226 4.69 -0.17 12.01
N LEU A 227 5.12 0.92 12.65
CA LEU A 227 6.45 0.97 13.26
C LEU A 227 6.36 0.22 14.58
N SER A 228 6.75 -1.05 14.57
CA SER A 228 6.54 -1.96 15.68
C SER A 228 7.47 -1.71 16.84
N GLU A 229 8.58 -1.02 16.60
CA GLU A 229 9.43 -0.37 17.60
C GLU A 229 10.10 0.85 16.97
N PHE A 230 10.18 1.94 17.71
CA PHE A 230 11.15 3.00 17.50
C PHE A 230 11.39 3.69 18.84
N GLY A 231 12.62 4.08 19.09
CA GLY A 231 13.01 4.66 20.36
C GLY A 231 14.30 5.41 20.25
N VAL A 232 14.74 5.93 21.38
CA VAL A 232 16.07 6.52 21.57
C VAL A 232 16.46 6.41 23.04
N ASP A 233 17.74 6.09 23.26
CA ASP A 233 18.31 5.91 24.59
C ASP A 233 18.56 7.25 25.27
N SER A 234 17.86 7.51 26.37
CA SER A 234 18.03 8.72 27.16
C SER A 234 19.34 8.78 27.95
N MET A 235 20.00 7.64 28.21
CA MET A 235 21.31 7.65 28.89
C MET A 235 22.39 8.30 28.02
N ARG A 236 22.33 8.10 26.70
CA ARG A 236 23.34 8.60 25.74
C ARG A 236 22.97 9.96 25.17
N GLU A 237 21.68 10.18 24.86
CA GLU A 237 21.22 11.42 24.22
C GLU A 237 20.72 12.47 25.22
N GLY A 238 20.32 12.04 26.42
CA GLY A 238 19.66 12.87 27.41
C GLY A 238 18.13 12.85 27.30
N ASN A 239 17.46 13.05 28.43
CA ASN A 239 15.99 13.00 28.53
C ASN A 239 15.27 13.99 27.61
N GLN A 240 15.82 15.19 27.43
CA GLN A 240 15.22 16.22 26.57
C GLN A 240 15.36 15.88 25.09
N ALA A 241 16.55 15.42 24.67
CA ALA A 241 16.79 14.99 23.29
C ALA A 241 15.93 13.77 22.94
N GLN A 242 15.75 12.83 23.89
CA GLN A 242 14.81 11.71 23.72
C GLN A 242 13.40 12.21 23.38
N ALA A 243 12.89 13.19 24.13
CA ALA A 243 11.58 13.76 23.89
C ALA A 243 11.49 14.44 22.50
N GLU A 244 12.49 15.23 22.12
CA GLU A 244 12.52 15.92 20.82
C GLU A 244 12.54 14.95 19.63
N ILE A 245 13.39 13.91 19.70
CA ILE A 245 13.50 12.89 18.66
C ILE A 245 12.19 12.10 18.54
N LEU A 246 11.57 11.71 19.66
CA LEU A 246 10.29 11.00 19.64
C LEU A 246 9.16 11.87 19.07
N SER A 247 9.14 13.17 19.39
CA SER A 247 8.20 14.15 18.80
C SER A 247 8.27 14.14 17.27
N GLN A 248 9.48 14.30 16.72
CA GLN A 248 9.73 14.33 15.27
C GLN A 248 9.30 13.02 14.60
N LYS A 249 9.63 11.88 15.21
CA LYS A 249 9.27 10.54 14.69
C LYS A 249 7.76 10.30 14.70
N LEU A 250 7.08 10.61 15.80
CA LEU A 250 5.63 10.45 15.92
C LEU A 250 4.88 11.33 14.92
N SER A 251 5.26 12.60 14.86
CA SER A 251 4.71 13.57 13.90
C SER A 251 4.88 13.07 12.46
N SER A 252 6.11 12.73 12.07
CA SER A 252 6.43 12.24 10.73
C SER A 252 5.67 10.96 10.38
N SER A 253 5.55 10.02 11.33
CA SER A 253 4.90 8.74 11.11
C SER A 253 3.44 8.89 10.69
N PHE A 254 2.66 9.63 11.48
CA PHE A 254 1.24 9.80 11.18
C PHE A 254 0.99 10.78 10.04
N TYR A 255 1.83 11.82 9.89
CA TYR A 255 1.76 12.76 8.78
C TYR A 255 1.98 12.07 7.42
N MET A 256 2.87 11.07 7.38
CA MET A 256 3.12 10.26 6.19
C MET A 256 2.16 9.07 6.03
N GLY A 257 1.31 8.85 7.04
CA GLY A 257 0.20 7.89 7.01
C GLY A 257 0.55 6.46 7.43
N ALA A 258 1.52 6.31 8.35
CA ALA A 258 1.66 5.05 9.09
C ALA A 258 0.37 4.75 9.86
N ALA A 259 -0.09 3.50 9.79
CA ALA A 259 -1.31 3.06 10.46
C ALA A 259 -1.10 2.82 11.96
N GLY A 260 0.16 2.70 12.38
CA GLY A 260 0.50 2.46 13.77
C GLY A 260 1.93 2.83 14.13
N THR A 261 2.11 3.21 15.39
CA THR A 261 3.41 3.47 16.00
C THR A 261 3.47 2.79 17.36
N ILE A 262 4.58 2.15 17.69
CA ILE A 262 4.84 1.56 19.00
C ILE A 262 6.16 2.15 19.52
N VAL A 263 6.06 3.00 20.54
CA VAL A 263 7.22 3.61 21.18
C VAL A 263 7.96 2.56 22.01
N PHE A 264 9.25 2.49 21.78
CA PHE A 264 10.17 1.63 22.51
C PHE A 264 10.95 2.50 23.50
N SER A 265 10.71 2.41 24.81
CA SER A 265 9.83 1.45 25.51
C SER A 265 9.03 2.09 26.64
N TRP A 266 8.15 1.35 27.33
CA TRP A 266 7.37 1.89 28.45
C TRP A 266 8.28 2.38 29.59
N THR A 267 9.15 1.50 30.10
CA THR A 267 10.03 1.74 31.25
C THR A 267 11.48 1.42 30.90
N ASP A 268 12.42 1.96 31.66
CA ASP A 268 13.84 1.61 31.57
C ASP A 268 14.16 0.17 32.01
N GLU A 269 13.21 -0.52 32.67
CA GLU A 269 13.37 -1.94 32.98
C GLU A 269 13.41 -2.78 31.69
N TRP A 270 14.52 -3.47 31.48
CA TRP A 270 14.70 -4.40 30.38
C TRP A 270 15.45 -5.65 30.83
N PHE A 271 14.88 -6.83 30.56
CA PHE A 271 15.44 -8.11 30.96
C PHE A 271 15.60 -9.05 29.77
N THR A 272 16.83 -9.43 29.44
CA THR A 272 17.09 -10.36 28.34
C THR A 272 18.30 -11.24 28.62
N GLY A 273 18.32 -12.44 28.03
CA GLY A 273 19.42 -13.41 28.23
C GLY A 273 19.60 -13.89 29.67
N GLY A 274 18.60 -13.71 30.55
CA GLY A 274 18.69 -14.03 31.97
C GLY A 274 19.25 -12.91 32.84
N TYR A 275 19.47 -11.72 32.29
CA TYR A 275 20.05 -10.59 33.01
C TYR A 275 19.20 -9.33 32.86
N ALA A 276 19.19 -8.51 33.92
CA ALA A 276 18.72 -7.13 33.83
C ALA A 276 19.77 -6.31 33.08
N ILE A 277 19.32 -5.54 32.09
CA ILE A 277 20.20 -4.67 31.31
C ILE A 277 20.26 -3.31 31.97
N GLN A 278 21.46 -2.91 32.38
CA GLN A 278 21.70 -1.68 33.15
C GLN A 278 22.21 -0.51 32.31
N ASP A 279 22.72 -0.76 31.10
CA ASP A 279 23.25 0.25 30.18
C ASP A 279 22.21 0.67 29.14
N TRP A 280 21.00 0.96 29.62
CA TRP A 280 19.81 1.09 28.82
C TRP A 280 18.77 2.00 29.47
N ALA A 281 18.31 3.04 28.76
CA ALA A 281 17.22 3.88 29.25
C ALA A 281 16.31 4.41 28.13
N PHE A 282 15.55 3.50 27.50
CA PHE A 282 14.58 3.84 26.44
C PHE A 282 13.18 4.16 26.97
N GLY A 283 12.92 3.99 28.26
CA GLY A 283 11.62 4.14 28.89
C GLY A 283 11.03 5.54 28.73
N LEU A 284 9.71 5.64 28.58
CA LEU A 284 8.94 6.86 28.81
C LEU A 284 8.84 7.21 30.30
N VAL A 285 8.92 6.19 31.14
CA VAL A 285 9.12 6.30 32.58
C VAL A 285 10.42 5.61 32.98
N ASP A 286 11.00 6.01 34.11
CA ASP A 286 12.18 5.33 34.65
C ASP A 286 11.81 3.99 35.34
N THR A 287 12.79 3.37 36.00
CA THR A 287 12.64 2.13 36.76
C THR A 287 11.65 2.27 37.93
N GLU A 288 11.49 3.46 38.48
CA GLU A 288 10.58 3.83 39.58
C GLU A 288 9.20 4.32 39.09
N ARG A 289 8.95 4.26 37.78
CA ARG A 289 7.72 4.76 37.12
C ARG A 289 7.52 6.28 37.22
N LEU A 290 8.59 7.04 37.43
CA LEU A 290 8.55 8.49 37.30
C LEU A 290 8.58 8.86 35.82
N LYS A 291 7.73 9.82 35.44
CA LYS A 291 7.60 10.29 34.06
C LYS A 291 8.85 11.03 33.62
N LYS A 292 9.38 10.66 32.45
CA LYS A 292 10.39 11.46 31.74
C LYS A 292 9.70 12.50 30.86
N PRO A 293 10.40 13.55 30.39
CA PRO A 293 9.87 14.52 29.43
C PRO A 293 9.28 13.87 28.17
N ALA A 294 9.82 12.72 27.75
CA ALA A 294 9.31 11.94 26.64
C ALA A 294 7.85 11.50 26.83
N PHE A 295 7.41 11.22 28.06
CA PHE A 295 6.03 10.85 28.36
C PHE A 295 5.06 11.94 27.90
N ASP A 296 5.31 13.19 28.29
CA ASP A 296 4.41 14.31 27.99
C ASP A 296 4.37 14.60 26.49
N THR A 297 5.51 14.51 25.81
CA THR A 297 5.58 14.61 24.35
C THR A 297 4.74 13.53 23.66
N VAL A 298 4.91 12.27 24.05
CA VAL A 298 4.12 11.17 23.44
C VAL A 298 2.63 11.37 23.73
N GLN A 299 2.28 11.82 24.94
CA GLN A 299 0.90 12.11 25.32
C GLN A 299 0.25 13.13 24.39
N GLN A 300 0.97 14.20 24.04
CA GLN A 300 0.47 15.25 23.14
C GLN A 300 0.04 14.67 21.78
N TYR A 301 0.81 13.75 21.20
CA TYR A 301 0.48 13.13 19.93
C TYR A 301 -0.56 12.02 20.04
N TYR A 302 -0.52 11.22 21.11
CA TYR A 302 -1.44 10.09 21.29
C TYR A 302 -2.84 10.52 21.71
N THR A 303 -3.00 11.73 22.27
CA THR A 303 -4.32 12.30 22.60
C THR A 303 -4.85 13.25 21.52
N ALA A 304 -4.02 13.68 20.58
CA ALA A 304 -4.43 14.52 19.46
C ALA A 304 -5.28 13.75 18.42
N ALA A 305 -6.02 14.51 17.61
CA ALA A 305 -6.72 13.97 16.45
C ALA A 305 -5.72 13.45 15.41
N LEU A 306 -6.02 12.30 14.82
CA LEU A 306 -5.25 11.68 13.74
C LEU A 306 -6.13 11.51 12.49
N PRO A 307 -5.61 11.79 11.27
CA PRO A 307 -4.25 12.24 10.98
C PRO A 307 -3.92 13.65 11.53
N PRO A 308 -2.64 14.02 11.67
CA PRO A 308 -2.25 15.30 12.25
C PRO A 308 -2.87 16.50 11.51
N VAL A 309 -3.30 17.49 12.29
CA VAL A 309 -3.82 18.77 11.77
C VAL A 309 -2.76 19.44 10.91
N GLN A 310 -3.17 19.91 9.73
CA GLN A 310 -2.28 20.58 8.78
C GLN A 310 -2.09 22.05 9.20
N PRO A 311 -0.91 22.65 8.93
CA PRO A 311 -0.67 24.06 9.26
C PRO A 311 -1.62 24.99 8.48
N GLU A 312 -2.06 24.57 7.30
CA GLU A 312 -3.04 25.26 6.46
C GLU A 312 -3.94 24.26 5.72
N TYR A 313 -5.11 24.74 5.31
CA TYR A 313 -6.09 23.96 4.55
C TYR A 313 -6.46 24.70 3.25
N PRO A 314 -5.58 24.68 2.22
CA PRO A 314 -5.86 25.28 0.92
C PRO A 314 -7.15 24.75 0.32
N LYS A 315 -7.89 25.59 -0.41
CA LYS A 315 -9.17 25.11 -0.97
C LYS A 315 -8.91 24.03 -2.02
N VAL A 316 -9.56 22.88 -1.89
CA VAL A 316 -9.48 21.78 -2.87
C VAL A 316 -10.77 21.69 -3.69
N SER A 317 -10.68 21.70 -5.01
CA SER A 317 -11.79 21.33 -5.90
C SER A 317 -11.67 19.88 -6.30
N VAL A 318 -12.59 19.04 -5.84
CA VAL A 318 -12.68 17.64 -6.26
C VAL A 318 -13.54 17.56 -7.52
N VAL A 319 -12.93 17.14 -8.63
CA VAL A 319 -13.58 16.98 -9.93
C VAL A 319 -13.85 15.51 -10.18
N VAL A 320 -15.12 15.17 -10.37
CA VAL A 320 -15.59 13.83 -10.74
C VAL A 320 -16.19 13.87 -12.14
N CYS A 321 -15.63 13.10 -13.06
CA CYS A 321 -16.20 12.94 -14.40
C CYS A 321 -17.04 11.67 -14.45
N ALA A 322 -18.26 11.79 -14.97
CA ALA A 322 -19.20 10.69 -14.99
C ALA A 322 -19.86 10.51 -16.36
N TYR A 323 -19.90 9.26 -16.81
CA TYR A 323 -20.65 8.84 -17.98
C TYR A 323 -21.13 7.40 -17.76
N ASN A 324 -22.44 7.24 -17.62
CA ASN A 324 -23.10 5.96 -17.36
C ASN A 324 -22.51 5.20 -16.16
N ALA A 325 -22.52 5.85 -14.99
CA ALA A 325 -21.96 5.41 -13.73
C ALA A 325 -23.02 5.06 -12.66
N GLU A 326 -24.25 4.72 -13.06
CA GLU A 326 -25.36 4.42 -12.14
C GLU A 326 -24.98 3.45 -11.01
N ARG A 327 -24.17 2.44 -11.32
CA ARG A 327 -23.74 1.41 -10.35
C ARG A 327 -22.91 1.96 -9.19
N THR A 328 -22.05 2.95 -9.44
CA THR A 328 -20.97 3.33 -8.51
C THR A 328 -21.06 4.77 -8.03
N MET A 329 -21.84 5.61 -8.72
CA MET A 329 -21.97 7.04 -8.43
C MET A 329 -22.43 7.31 -6.98
N ASP A 330 -23.39 6.53 -6.47
CA ASP A 330 -23.91 6.70 -5.10
C ASP A 330 -22.81 6.49 -4.04
N SER A 331 -22.05 5.39 -4.15
CA SER A 331 -20.91 5.11 -3.26
C SER A 331 -19.78 6.13 -3.41
N CYS A 332 -19.52 6.59 -4.63
CA CYS A 332 -18.53 7.63 -4.91
C CYS A 332 -18.88 8.92 -4.17
N LEU A 333 -20.09 9.45 -4.38
CA LEU A 333 -20.52 10.70 -3.74
C LEU A 333 -20.63 10.51 -2.22
N ALA A 334 -21.20 9.42 -1.73
CA ALA A 334 -21.25 9.11 -0.30
C ALA A 334 -19.85 9.18 0.34
N SER A 335 -18.82 8.62 -0.31
CA SER A 335 -17.44 8.70 0.21
C SER A 335 -16.88 10.13 0.23
N LEU A 336 -17.21 10.95 -0.76
CA LEU A 336 -16.76 12.36 -0.82
C LEU A 336 -17.45 13.25 0.21
N LYS A 337 -18.62 12.85 0.70
CA LYS A 337 -19.33 13.55 1.79
C LYS A 337 -18.64 13.35 3.14
N GLU A 338 -18.00 12.20 3.33
CA GLU A 338 -17.35 11.78 4.59
C GLU A 338 -15.86 12.15 4.64
N LEU A 339 -15.39 13.08 3.78
CA LEU A 339 -14.01 13.53 3.79
C LEU A 339 -13.70 14.36 5.04
N ASN A 340 -12.64 14.00 5.75
CA ASN A 340 -12.07 14.73 6.88
C ASN A 340 -11.17 15.88 6.41
N TYR A 341 -11.71 16.77 5.57
CA TYR A 341 -11.02 17.95 5.08
C TYR A 341 -11.95 19.16 5.14
N PRO A 342 -11.58 20.27 5.80
CA PRO A 342 -12.53 21.35 6.08
C PRO A 342 -12.82 22.28 4.89
N ASN A 343 -11.95 22.35 3.89
CA ASN A 343 -12.02 23.38 2.84
C ASN A 343 -12.02 22.78 1.43
N TYR A 344 -13.11 22.15 1.03
CA TYR A 344 -13.24 21.58 -0.29
C TYR A 344 -14.61 21.82 -0.92
N GLU A 345 -14.66 21.67 -2.24
CA GLU A 345 -15.91 21.61 -3.01
C GLU A 345 -15.88 20.39 -3.93
N VAL A 346 -17.06 19.88 -4.28
CA VAL A 346 -17.20 18.74 -5.20
C VAL A 346 -17.92 19.20 -6.46
N ILE A 347 -17.28 18.98 -7.60
CA ILE A 347 -17.79 19.30 -8.93
C ILE A 347 -17.97 17.99 -9.69
N VAL A 348 -19.21 17.67 -10.04
CA VAL A 348 -19.52 16.52 -10.89
C VAL A 348 -19.80 17.00 -12.29
N VAL A 349 -19.05 16.50 -13.26
CA VAL A 349 -19.29 16.74 -14.68
C VAL A 349 -19.94 15.50 -15.28
N ASN A 350 -21.25 15.58 -15.53
CA ASN A 350 -22.02 14.56 -16.24
C ASN A 350 -21.82 14.74 -17.76
N ASP A 351 -21.07 13.84 -18.38
CA ASP A 351 -20.71 13.86 -19.81
C ASP A 351 -21.76 13.17 -20.69
N GLY A 352 -23.03 13.55 -20.48
CA GLY A 352 -24.16 13.08 -21.29
C GLY A 352 -24.61 11.67 -20.98
N SER A 353 -24.68 11.29 -19.69
CA SER A 353 -25.18 9.97 -19.28
C SER A 353 -26.64 9.75 -19.72
N THR A 354 -26.95 8.49 -20.03
CA THR A 354 -28.28 8.02 -20.46
C THR A 354 -28.95 7.08 -19.45
N ASP A 355 -28.25 6.76 -18.36
CA ASP A 355 -28.71 5.93 -17.25
C ASP A 355 -29.06 6.81 -16.02
N GLN A 356 -29.26 6.20 -14.84
CA GLN A 356 -29.67 6.95 -13.64
C GLN A 356 -28.55 7.80 -13.00
N THR A 357 -27.39 7.94 -13.63
CA THR A 357 -26.26 8.71 -13.08
C THR A 357 -26.65 10.14 -12.72
N LEU A 358 -27.40 10.81 -13.59
CA LEU A 358 -27.81 12.19 -13.39
C LEU A 358 -28.76 12.33 -12.18
N GLU A 359 -29.78 11.47 -12.12
CA GLU A 359 -30.74 11.46 -11.02
C GLU A 359 -30.05 11.14 -9.68
N ILE A 360 -29.10 10.19 -9.68
CA ILE A 360 -28.32 9.85 -8.49
C ILE A 360 -27.53 11.08 -8.01
N THR A 361 -26.83 11.78 -8.90
CA THR A 361 -26.02 12.95 -8.52
C THR A 361 -26.88 14.09 -7.99
N GLN A 362 -28.07 14.32 -8.54
CA GLN A 362 -28.99 15.37 -8.10
C GLN A 362 -29.50 15.20 -6.66
N ARG A 363 -29.36 14.01 -6.06
CA ARG A 363 -29.71 13.76 -4.64
C ARG A 363 -28.69 14.34 -3.65
N TYR A 364 -27.55 14.84 -4.11
CA TYR A 364 -26.45 15.31 -3.25
C TYR A 364 -26.29 16.84 -3.35
N ASP A 365 -26.89 17.58 -2.41
CA ASP A 365 -26.98 19.05 -2.46
C ASP A 365 -25.63 19.80 -2.37
N TYR A 366 -24.58 19.17 -1.83
CA TYR A 366 -23.24 19.78 -1.74
C TYR A 366 -22.47 19.69 -3.08
N VAL A 367 -23.00 18.96 -4.06
CA VAL A 367 -22.35 18.75 -5.36
C VAL A 367 -22.72 19.87 -6.32
N ARG A 368 -21.70 20.49 -6.91
CA ARG A 368 -21.88 21.35 -8.08
C ARG A 368 -21.93 20.49 -9.34
N LEU A 369 -23.14 20.18 -9.79
CA LEU A 369 -23.38 19.40 -11.00
C LEU A 369 -23.30 20.28 -12.26
N ILE A 370 -22.53 19.84 -13.25
CA ILE A 370 -22.45 20.41 -14.59
C ILE A 370 -22.78 19.30 -15.60
N SER A 371 -23.77 19.52 -16.46
CA SER A 371 -24.11 18.57 -17.52
C SER A 371 -23.72 19.11 -18.88
N GLN A 372 -23.22 18.22 -19.75
CA GLN A 372 -22.87 18.51 -21.13
C GLN A 372 -23.24 17.34 -22.04
N GLU A 373 -23.23 17.56 -23.35
CA GLU A 373 -23.23 16.46 -24.33
C GLU A 373 -21.93 15.65 -24.23
N ASN A 374 -21.99 14.35 -24.58
CA ASN A 374 -20.83 13.47 -24.51
C ASN A 374 -19.66 13.95 -25.39
N LYS A 375 -18.67 14.57 -24.76
CA LYS A 375 -17.45 15.07 -25.41
C LYS A 375 -16.21 14.27 -25.02
N GLY A 376 -16.33 13.35 -24.06
CA GLY A 376 -15.28 12.45 -23.59
C GLY A 376 -14.55 12.96 -22.34
N LEU A 377 -13.78 12.05 -21.73
CA LEU A 377 -13.15 12.22 -20.42
C LEU A 377 -12.34 13.51 -20.27
N SER A 378 -11.36 13.77 -21.15
CA SER A 378 -10.54 15.00 -21.07
C SER A 378 -11.37 16.28 -21.18
N ALA A 379 -12.41 16.30 -22.03
CA ALA A 379 -13.26 17.46 -22.19
C ALA A 379 -14.06 17.72 -20.90
N ALA A 380 -14.60 16.66 -20.29
CA ALA A 380 -15.26 16.75 -18.99
C ALA A 380 -14.31 17.22 -17.88
N ARG A 381 -13.07 16.71 -17.83
CA ARG A 381 -12.04 17.16 -16.87
C ARG A 381 -11.73 18.64 -17.03
N ASN A 382 -11.60 19.14 -18.26
CA ASN A 382 -11.38 20.56 -18.54
C ASN A 382 -12.56 21.45 -18.11
N VAL A 383 -13.80 20.99 -18.29
CA VAL A 383 -14.98 21.70 -17.77
C VAL A 383 -14.96 21.76 -16.24
N GLY A 384 -14.54 20.67 -15.59
CA GLY A 384 -14.31 20.65 -14.15
C GLY A 384 -13.23 21.65 -13.72
N ILE A 385 -12.09 21.69 -14.42
CA ILE A 385 -11.01 22.67 -14.17
C ILE A 385 -11.53 24.10 -14.31
N ALA A 386 -12.29 24.40 -15.36
CA ALA A 386 -12.82 25.74 -15.59
C ALA A 386 -13.83 26.17 -14.50
N ALA A 387 -14.56 25.22 -13.93
CA ALA A 387 -15.51 25.49 -12.86
C ALA A 387 -14.87 25.55 -11.45
N ALA A 388 -13.69 24.95 -11.27
CA ALA A 388 -13.00 24.85 -10.01
C ALA A 388 -12.64 26.23 -9.42
N THR A 389 -12.75 26.38 -8.10
CA THR A 389 -12.36 27.58 -7.34
C THR A 389 -11.24 27.33 -6.33
N GLY A 390 -10.83 26.07 -6.13
CA GLY A 390 -9.73 25.66 -5.27
C GLY A 390 -8.34 25.87 -5.85
N GLU A 391 -7.37 26.14 -4.98
CA GLU A 391 -5.94 26.25 -5.28
C GLU A 391 -5.36 24.92 -5.77
N ILE A 392 -5.91 23.82 -5.25
CA ILE A 392 -5.60 22.45 -5.66
C ILE A 392 -6.83 21.86 -6.35
N ILE A 393 -6.63 21.19 -7.48
CA ILE A 393 -7.66 20.47 -8.21
C ILE A 393 -7.35 18.97 -8.12
N ALA A 394 -8.20 18.23 -7.42
CA ALA A 394 -8.12 16.79 -7.25
C ALA A 394 -9.11 16.10 -8.20
N PHE A 395 -8.70 15.01 -8.83
CA PHE A 395 -9.53 14.20 -9.72
C PHE A 395 -9.73 12.83 -9.12
N THR A 396 -10.98 12.37 -9.16
CA THR A 396 -11.33 10.98 -8.93
C THR A 396 -12.42 10.57 -9.92
N ASP A 397 -12.52 9.27 -10.18
CA ASP A 397 -13.48 8.74 -11.15
C ASP A 397 -14.78 8.33 -10.45
N SER A 398 -15.89 8.32 -11.18
CA SER A 398 -17.22 7.95 -10.65
C SER A 398 -17.35 6.48 -10.23
N ASP A 399 -16.34 5.66 -10.52
CA ASP A 399 -16.15 4.29 -10.05
C ASP A 399 -15.08 4.18 -8.94
N CYS A 400 -14.84 5.28 -8.21
CA CYS A 400 -13.98 5.32 -7.04
C CYS A 400 -14.71 5.71 -5.74
N MET A 401 -14.22 5.20 -4.61
CA MET A 401 -14.54 5.68 -3.27
C MET A 401 -13.29 6.27 -2.63
N ALA A 402 -13.36 7.52 -2.18
CA ALA A 402 -12.24 8.16 -1.50
C ALA A 402 -12.14 7.67 -0.05
N ASP A 403 -10.92 7.43 0.43
CA ASP A 403 -10.67 7.30 1.86
C ASP A 403 -11.00 8.62 2.58
N PRO A 404 -11.56 8.61 3.81
CA PRO A 404 -11.93 9.84 4.54
C PRO A 404 -10.79 10.86 4.65
N ASP A 405 -9.54 10.40 4.74
CA ASP A 405 -8.36 11.27 4.88
C ASP A 405 -7.62 11.51 3.56
N TRP A 406 -8.22 11.14 2.43
CA TRP A 406 -7.62 11.21 1.09
C TRP A 406 -7.06 12.60 0.77
N LEU A 407 -7.88 13.65 0.92
CA LEU A 407 -7.45 15.03 0.65
C LEU A 407 -6.39 15.49 1.66
N THR A 408 -6.51 15.10 2.93
CA THR A 408 -5.55 15.42 3.98
C THR A 408 -4.15 14.93 3.60
N TYR A 409 -4.02 13.69 3.14
CA TYR A 409 -2.72 13.13 2.73
C TYR A 409 -2.19 13.65 1.39
N LEU A 410 -3.07 14.07 0.46
CA LEU A 410 -2.64 14.76 -0.76
C LEU A 410 -2.05 16.15 -0.42
N VAL A 411 -2.79 16.94 0.36
CA VAL A 411 -2.41 18.29 0.77
C VAL A 411 -1.15 18.25 1.64
N ALA A 412 -1.07 17.33 2.60
CA ALA A 412 0.12 17.12 3.42
C ALA A 412 1.40 16.99 2.57
N LYS A 413 1.32 16.25 1.44
CA LYS A 413 2.45 16.12 0.52
C LYS A 413 2.73 17.44 -0.20
N PHE A 414 1.72 18.13 -0.73
CA PHE A 414 1.88 19.45 -1.35
C PHE A 414 2.58 20.47 -0.45
N LEU A 415 2.18 20.53 0.84
CA LEU A 415 2.75 21.44 1.83
C LEU A 415 4.20 21.09 2.16
N SER A 416 4.53 19.79 2.22
CA SER A 416 5.87 19.34 2.60
C SER A 416 6.94 19.54 1.52
N SER A 417 6.56 19.62 0.24
CA SER A 417 7.51 19.53 -0.87
C SER A 417 7.34 20.57 -1.98
N GLY A 418 6.25 21.37 -1.96
CA GLY A 418 5.99 22.38 -2.99
C GLY A 418 5.78 21.82 -4.40
N LEU A 419 5.45 20.53 -4.53
CA LEU A 419 5.32 19.86 -5.83
C LEU A 419 4.12 20.38 -6.63
N ALA A 420 4.17 20.20 -7.95
CA ALA A 420 3.13 20.65 -8.87
C ALA A 420 1.93 19.69 -8.91
N ALA A 421 2.18 18.40 -8.69
CA ALA A 421 1.18 17.35 -8.68
C ALA A 421 1.47 16.31 -7.61
N VAL A 422 0.44 15.67 -7.09
CA VAL A 422 0.53 14.54 -6.15
C VAL A 422 -0.53 13.52 -6.52
N GLY A 423 -0.17 12.24 -6.55
CA GLY A 423 -1.14 11.14 -6.65
C GLY A 423 -0.97 10.13 -5.53
N GLY A 424 -1.80 9.09 -5.56
CA GLY A 424 -1.75 8.02 -4.58
C GLY A 424 -2.20 6.68 -5.15
N PRO A 425 -2.19 5.63 -4.31
CA PRO A 425 -2.60 4.29 -4.72
C PRO A 425 -4.11 4.20 -5.01
N ASN A 426 -4.48 3.28 -5.92
CA ASN A 426 -5.87 2.90 -6.16
C ASN A 426 -6.05 1.39 -5.86
N LEU A 427 -6.76 1.11 -4.76
CA LEU A 427 -6.96 -0.26 -4.29
C LEU A 427 -8.24 -0.84 -4.87
N SER A 428 -8.32 -2.17 -4.98
CA SER A 428 -9.57 -2.81 -5.34
C SER A 428 -10.45 -2.92 -4.09
N PRO A 429 -11.71 -2.45 -4.11
CA PRO A 429 -12.62 -2.67 -3.00
C PRO A 429 -12.88 -4.17 -2.81
N PRO A 430 -13.20 -4.63 -1.59
CA PRO A 430 -13.55 -6.02 -1.33
C PRO A 430 -14.93 -6.34 -1.92
N GLU A 431 -15.00 -6.53 -3.24
CA GLU A 431 -16.23 -6.95 -3.92
C GLU A 431 -16.47 -8.47 -3.74
N ASP A 432 -17.74 -8.88 -3.65
CA ASP A 432 -18.13 -10.29 -3.61
C ASP A 432 -18.41 -10.82 -5.03
N SER A 433 -17.43 -10.67 -5.93
CA SER A 433 -17.54 -11.15 -7.30
C SER A 433 -16.21 -11.63 -7.86
N LEU A 434 -16.25 -12.81 -8.48
CA LEU A 434 -15.09 -13.49 -9.04
C LEU A 434 -14.40 -12.66 -10.14
N VAL A 435 -15.17 -12.05 -11.05
CA VAL A 435 -14.60 -11.38 -12.23
C VAL A 435 -13.80 -10.12 -11.83
N PRO A 436 -14.34 -9.16 -11.03
CA PRO A 436 -13.56 -8.05 -10.49
C PRO A 436 -12.30 -8.48 -9.76
N ALA A 437 -12.37 -9.54 -8.93
CA ALA A 437 -11.22 -10.07 -8.21
C ALA A 437 -10.13 -10.60 -9.15
N CYS A 438 -10.50 -11.26 -10.26
CA CYS A 438 -9.55 -11.69 -11.29
C CYS A 438 -9.01 -10.51 -12.12
N VAL A 439 -9.85 -9.53 -12.46
CA VAL A 439 -9.44 -8.32 -13.20
C VAL A 439 -8.45 -7.48 -12.40
N ALA A 440 -8.64 -7.37 -11.08
CA ALA A 440 -7.76 -6.65 -10.16
C ALA A 440 -6.30 -7.12 -10.18
N VAL A 441 -6.06 -8.38 -10.54
CA VAL A 441 -4.72 -9.00 -10.60
C VAL A 441 -4.30 -9.34 -12.03
N SER A 442 -4.96 -8.75 -13.03
CA SER A 442 -4.69 -8.95 -14.45
C SER A 442 -4.04 -7.70 -15.07
N PRO A 443 -3.32 -7.83 -16.21
CA PRO A 443 -2.64 -6.69 -16.82
C PRO A 443 -3.58 -5.54 -17.19
N GLY A 444 -3.09 -4.31 -17.06
CA GLY A 444 -3.83 -3.12 -17.46
C GLY A 444 -4.72 -2.51 -16.39
N VAL A 445 -4.44 -2.81 -15.12
CA VAL A 445 -4.95 -2.00 -14.02
C VAL A 445 -4.24 -0.63 -14.05
N PRO A 446 -4.95 0.49 -13.83
CA PRO A 446 -4.31 1.80 -13.68
C PRO A 446 -3.35 1.79 -12.48
N THR A 447 -2.05 1.94 -12.72
CA THR A 447 -1.04 1.92 -11.65
C THR A 447 -0.10 3.10 -11.80
N HIS A 448 0.37 3.61 -10.66
CA HIS A 448 1.37 4.65 -10.61
C HIS A 448 2.76 4.10 -10.96
N VAL A 449 3.64 4.96 -11.46
CA VAL A 449 5.02 4.63 -11.83
C VAL A 449 5.95 5.53 -11.02
N LEU A 450 6.84 4.97 -10.21
CA LEU A 450 7.69 5.71 -9.29
C LEU A 450 9.14 5.81 -9.77
N LEU A 451 9.67 7.03 -9.88
CA LEU A 451 11.09 7.31 -10.14
C LEU A 451 11.94 7.10 -8.89
N SER A 452 11.38 7.41 -7.72
CA SER A 452 11.97 7.20 -6.40
C SER A 452 10.87 6.84 -5.40
N ASP A 453 11.20 6.64 -4.12
CA ASP A 453 10.18 6.32 -3.12
C ASP A 453 9.14 7.43 -2.90
N GLU A 454 9.37 8.64 -3.43
CA GLU A 454 8.50 9.81 -3.25
C GLU A 454 8.07 10.51 -4.54
N ILE A 455 8.81 10.29 -5.63
CA ILE A 455 8.58 10.97 -6.90
C ILE A 455 8.04 9.98 -7.91
N ALA A 456 6.96 10.36 -8.57
CA ALA A 456 6.31 9.59 -9.62
C ALA A 456 6.70 10.11 -11.01
N GLU A 457 6.80 9.18 -11.96
CA GLU A 457 6.74 9.49 -13.40
C GLU A 457 5.28 9.57 -13.87
N HIS A 458 4.39 8.80 -13.24
CA HIS A 458 2.98 8.73 -13.61
C HIS A 458 2.11 8.47 -12.38
N ILE A 459 0.98 9.18 -12.31
CA ILE A 459 -0.09 8.98 -11.34
C ILE A 459 -1.40 8.73 -12.11
N ALA A 460 -2.24 7.84 -11.60
CA ALA A 460 -3.42 7.38 -12.34
C ALA A 460 -4.55 8.43 -12.32
N GLY A 461 -5.31 8.53 -13.42
CA GLY A 461 -6.42 9.47 -13.55
C GLY A 461 -7.48 9.43 -12.43
N CYS A 462 -7.67 8.26 -11.82
CA CYS A 462 -8.60 8.04 -10.72
C CYS A 462 -8.13 8.56 -9.35
N ASN A 463 -6.84 8.91 -9.21
CA ASN A 463 -6.24 9.40 -7.96
C ASN A 463 -5.06 10.35 -8.24
N MET A 464 -5.39 11.57 -8.64
CA MET A 464 -4.40 12.60 -8.97
C MET A 464 -4.88 13.97 -8.53
N ALA A 465 -3.96 14.81 -8.06
CA ALA A 465 -4.23 16.19 -7.72
C ALA A 465 -3.11 17.08 -8.22
N PHE A 466 -3.44 18.33 -8.54
CA PHE A 466 -2.54 19.30 -9.12
C PHE A 466 -2.74 20.68 -8.52
N ARG A 467 -1.67 21.46 -8.42
CA ARG A 467 -1.80 22.91 -8.26
C ARG A 467 -2.49 23.47 -9.50
N ARG A 468 -3.43 24.38 -9.28
CA ARG A 468 -4.18 25.04 -10.37
C ARG A 468 -3.23 25.68 -11.39
N GLU A 469 -2.21 26.40 -10.93
CA GLU A 469 -1.22 27.07 -11.78
C GLU A 469 -0.50 26.08 -12.70
N ALA A 470 -0.10 24.91 -12.18
CA ALA A 470 0.60 23.89 -12.96
C ALA A 470 -0.31 23.31 -14.06
N LEU A 471 -1.61 23.15 -13.79
CA LEU A 471 -2.57 22.74 -14.83
C LEU A 471 -2.77 23.82 -15.90
N GLN A 472 -2.79 25.09 -15.49
CA GLN A 472 -2.93 26.22 -16.41
C GLN A 472 -1.72 26.35 -17.33
N ASP A 473 -0.51 26.18 -16.79
CA ASP A 473 0.76 26.23 -17.54
C ASP A 473 0.87 25.19 -18.66
N ILE A 474 0.20 24.05 -18.49
CA ILE A 474 0.15 22.98 -19.50
C ILE A 474 -1.17 22.98 -20.29
N CYS A 475 -2.04 23.97 -20.11
CA CYS A 475 -3.34 24.08 -20.76
C CYS A 475 -4.28 22.89 -20.51
N GLY A 476 -4.22 22.28 -19.32
CA GLY A 476 -5.10 21.19 -18.90
C GLY A 476 -4.97 19.91 -19.73
N PHE A 477 -6.08 19.19 -19.90
CA PHE A 477 -6.14 17.91 -20.62
C PHE A 477 -6.34 18.12 -22.11
N ASP A 478 -5.78 17.23 -22.93
CA ASP A 478 -6.03 17.25 -24.36
C ASP A 478 -7.34 16.50 -24.68
N SER A 479 -8.31 17.22 -25.24
CA SER A 479 -9.64 16.72 -25.59
C SER A 479 -9.65 15.57 -26.61
N GLN A 480 -8.54 15.30 -27.30
CA GLN A 480 -8.43 14.13 -28.17
C GLN A 480 -8.60 12.80 -27.42
N PHE A 481 -8.24 12.79 -26.13
CA PHE A 481 -8.34 11.62 -25.27
C PHE A 481 -9.75 11.54 -24.65
N ARG A 482 -10.62 10.77 -25.29
CA ARG A 482 -12.03 10.65 -24.86
C ARG A 482 -12.28 9.59 -23.80
N ALA A 483 -11.33 8.69 -23.53
CA ALA A 483 -11.57 7.52 -22.67
C ALA A 483 -10.37 7.10 -21.80
N ALA A 484 -9.14 7.28 -22.28
CA ALA A 484 -7.92 6.90 -21.55
C ALA A 484 -6.67 7.57 -22.15
N GLY A 485 -5.56 7.50 -21.41
CA GLY A 485 -4.23 8.00 -21.80
C GLY A 485 -4.05 9.50 -21.63
N ASP A 486 -5.08 10.18 -21.12
CA ASP A 486 -5.05 11.60 -20.81
C ASP A 486 -4.20 11.90 -19.57
N ASP A 487 -4.21 11.00 -18.58
CA ASP A 487 -3.32 11.01 -17.42
C ASP A 487 -1.84 10.85 -17.82
N VAL A 488 -1.53 9.91 -18.71
CA VAL A 488 -0.17 9.70 -19.25
C VAL A 488 0.33 10.94 -19.98
N ASP A 489 -0.45 11.48 -20.93
CA ASP A 489 -0.09 12.69 -21.68
C ASP A 489 0.10 13.89 -20.75
N LEU A 490 -0.78 14.07 -19.77
CA LEU A 490 -0.69 15.18 -18.81
C LEU A 490 0.57 15.07 -17.94
N CYS A 491 0.87 13.89 -17.38
CA CYS A 491 2.05 13.67 -16.55
C CYS A 491 3.35 13.90 -17.31
N TRP A 492 3.44 13.48 -18.57
CA TRP A 492 4.63 13.71 -19.38
C TRP A 492 4.77 15.18 -19.79
N ARG A 493 3.69 15.86 -20.19
CA ARG A 493 3.74 17.32 -20.47
C ARG A 493 4.17 18.12 -19.24
N LEU A 494 3.72 17.72 -18.05
CA LEU A 494 4.13 18.34 -16.79
C LEU A 494 5.63 18.15 -16.54
N GLN A 495 6.15 16.93 -16.73
CA GLN A 495 7.59 16.65 -16.60
C GLN A 495 8.44 17.35 -17.65
N ASP A 496 7.99 17.42 -18.90
CA ASP A 496 8.71 18.10 -19.98
C ASP A 496 8.81 19.62 -19.74
N LYS A 497 7.92 20.19 -18.90
CA LYS A 497 8.01 21.56 -18.39
C LYS A 497 8.95 21.71 -17.18
N GLY A 498 9.55 20.62 -16.69
CA GLY A 498 10.46 20.61 -15.54
C GLY A 498 9.78 20.45 -14.18
N TYR A 499 8.46 20.23 -14.14
CA TYR A 499 7.74 19.98 -12.90
C TYR A 499 7.93 18.54 -12.42
N ALA A 500 7.96 18.38 -11.09
CA ALA A 500 8.01 17.06 -10.44
C ALA A 500 6.64 16.65 -9.90
N ILE A 501 6.39 15.34 -9.93
CA ILE A 501 5.14 14.71 -9.47
C ILE A 501 5.43 13.93 -8.20
N GLY A 502 4.69 14.21 -7.13
CA GLY A 502 4.79 13.52 -5.86
C GLY A 502 3.89 12.30 -5.78
N PHE A 503 4.26 11.38 -4.89
CA PHE A 503 3.44 10.26 -4.49
C PHE A 503 3.15 10.31 -2.99
N SER A 504 1.89 10.18 -2.62
CA SER A 504 1.44 10.05 -1.24
C SER A 504 0.87 8.64 -1.02
N PRO A 505 1.59 7.75 -0.33
CA PRO A 505 1.18 6.36 -0.18
C PRO A 505 -0.10 6.19 0.65
N ALA A 506 -0.48 7.20 1.44
CA ALA A 506 -1.63 7.21 2.33
C ALA A 506 -2.86 7.94 1.74
N ALA A 507 -2.71 8.62 0.60
CA ALA A 507 -3.82 9.20 -0.14
C ALA A 507 -4.48 8.14 -1.03
N ILE A 508 -5.35 7.31 -0.47
CA ILE A 508 -5.82 6.10 -1.14
C ILE A 508 -7.27 6.29 -1.66
N VAL A 509 -7.59 5.69 -2.81
CA VAL A 509 -8.97 5.59 -3.33
C VAL A 509 -9.30 4.15 -3.73
N TRP A 510 -10.50 3.65 -3.44
CA TRP A 510 -10.91 2.29 -3.81
C TRP A 510 -11.55 2.37 -5.18
N HIS A 511 -10.98 1.71 -6.18
CA HIS A 511 -11.43 1.76 -7.57
C HIS A 511 -12.11 0.44 -7.95
N PHE A 512 -13.42 0.52 -8.19
CA PHE A 512 -14.22 -0.62 -8.61
C PHE A 512 -13.73 -1.18 -9.95
N ARG A 513 -13.52 -2.51 -10.01
CA ARG A 513 -13.04 -3.15 -11.24
C ARG A 513 -14.20 -3.49 -12.16
N ARG A 514 -13.88 -3.90 -13.39
CA ARG A 514 -14.88 -4.25 -14.40
C ARG A 514 -15.54 -5.59 -14.02
N ASN A 515 -16.88 -5.62 -14.02
CA ASN A 515 -17.66 -6.78 -13.59
C ASN A 515 -17.77 -7.90 -14.63
N THR A 516 -17.38 -7.64 -15.88
CA THR A 516 -17.45 -8.62 -16.97
C THR A 516 -16.15 -8.65 -17.76
N VAL A 517 -15.84 -9.83 -18.33
CA VAL A 517 -14.68 -10.00 -19.21
C VAL A 517 -14.80 -9.11 -20.45
N ASP A 518 -16.00 -8.95 -21.01
CA ASP A 518 -16.22 -8.06 -22.14
C ASP A 518 -15.91 -6.60 -21.80
N ALA A 519 -16.36 -6.11 -20.64
CA ALA A 519 -16.05 -4.76 -20.18
C ALA A 519 -14.54 -4.56 -19.96
N TYR A 520 -13.85 -5.57 -19.43
CA TYR A 520 -12.39 -5.56 -19.33
C TYR A 520 -11.73 -5.50 -20.71
N LEU A 521 -12.12 -6.35 -21.66
CA LEU A 521 -11.53 -6.34 -23.01
C LEU A 521 -11.83 -5.03 -23.75
N LYS A 522 -13.01 -4.44 -23.57
CA LYS A 522 -13.35 -3.10 -24.08
C LYS A 522 -12.44 -2.02 -23.50
N GLN A 523 -12.12 -2.09 -22.21
CA GLN A 523 -11.13 -1.22 -21.56
C GLN A 523 -9.74 -1.41 -22.19
N GLN A 524 -9.29 -2.66 -22.41
CA GLN A 524 -8.01 -2.93 -23.07
C GLN A 524 -7.96 -2.38 -24.51
N ARG A 525 -9.05 -2.45 -25.27
CA ARG A 525 -9.17 -1.79 -26.59
C ARG A 525 -9.03 -0.28 -26.48
N GLY A 526 -9.66 0.31 -25.46
CA GLY A 526 -9.55 1.74 -25.14
C GLY A 526 -8.09 2.15 -24.86
N TYR A 527 -7.37 1.37 -24.06
CA TYR A 527 -5.93 1.58 -23.81
C TYR A 527 -5.09 1.44 -25.07
N GLY A 528 -5.36 0.45 -25.93
CA GLY A 528 -4.63 0.29 -27.20
C GLY A 528 -4.79 1.50 -28.11
N LYS A 529 -6.01 2.02 -28.24
CA LYS A 529 -6.29 3.28 -28.94
C LYS A 529 -5.55 4.46 -28.30
N ALA A 530 -5.60 4.59 -26.98
CA ALA A 530 -4.96 5.68 -26.26
C ALA A 530 -3.43 5.66 -26.43
N GLU A 531 -2.78 4.50 -26.24
CA GLU A 531 -1.34 4.32 -26.47
C GLU A 531 -0.93 4.73 -27.89
N ALA A 532 -1.76 4.42 -28.90
CA ALA A 532 -1.50 4.84 -30.28
C ALA A 532 -1.57 6.36 -30.45
N LEU A 533 -2.49 7.06 -29.78
CA LEU A 533 -2.61 8.52 -29.81
C LEU A 533 -1.46 9.20 -29.07
N VAL A 534 -1.14 8.73 -27.86
CA VAL A 534 -0.02 9.25 -27.05
C VAL A 534 1.31 9.09 -27.79
N TYR A 535 1.51 7.99 -28.52
CA TYR A 535 2.72 7.75 -29.32
C TYR A 535 3.06 8.90 -30.28
N PHE A 536 2.06 9.48 -30.95
CA PHE A 536 2.31 10.58 -31.89
C PHE A 536 2.67 11.90 -31.20
N LYS A 537 2.32 12.06 -29.92
CA LYS A 537 2.69 13.25 -29.14
C LYS A 537 4.06 13.11 -28.48
N HIS A 538 4.38 11.89 -28.03
CA HIS A 538 5.57 11.59 -27.23
C HIS A 538 6.39 10.42 -27.80
N PRO A 539 6.85 10.49 -29.07
CA PRO A 539 7.48 9.33 -29.73
C PRO A 539 8.76 8.85 -29.04
N ASN A 540 9.49 9.74 -28.37
CA ASN A 540 10.70 9.45 -27.59
C ASN A 540 10.42 8.64 -26.30
N ARG A 541 9.17 8.57 -25.84
CA ARG A 541 8.75 7.79 -24.67
C ARG A 541 8.28 6.38 -25.03
N PHE A 542 8.50 5.91 -26.26
CA PHE A 542 8.12 4.58 -26.71
C PHE A 542 9.30 3.80 -27.28
N ASN A 543 9.29 2.48 -27.10
CA ASN A 543 10.31 1.59 -27.67
C ASN A 543 10.05 1.27 -29.16
N LEU A 544 10.94 0.49 -29.79
CA LEU A 544 10.83 0.10 -31.22
C LEU A 544 9.54 -0.68 -31.54
N PHE A 545 9.00 -1.44 -30.59
CA PHE A 545 7.72 -2.14 -30.72
C PHE A 545 6.52 -1.22 -30.42
N GLY A 546 6.81 0.04 -30.10
CA GLY A 546 5.87 1.08 -29.72
C GLY A 546 5.05 0.72 -28.48
N GLN A 547 5.70 0.15 -27.48
CA GLN A 547 5.18 0.13 -26.11
C GLN A 547 5.71 1.35 -25.34
N PRO A 548 4.94 1.92 -24.40
CA PRO A 548 5.44 2.98 -23.52
C PRO A 548 6.68 2.52 -22.76
N SER A 549 7.70 3.37 -22.73
CA SER A 549 8.93 3.18 -21.98
C SER A 549 8.86 4.04 -20.72
N TRP A 550 8.90 3.38 -19.57
CA TRP A 550 8.88 4.03 -18.26
C TRP A 550 10.30 4.02 -17.69
N ALA A 551 10.76 5.16 -17.16
CA ALA A 551 12.00 5.25 -16.40
C ALA A 551 11.82 4.76 -14.96
N GLY A 552 10.63 4.92 -14.40
CA GLY A 552 10.29 4.51 -13.05
C GLY A 552 9.87 3.05 -12.93
N ARG A 553 9.47 2.68 -11.71
CA ARG A 553 9.10 1.32 -11.30
C ARG A 553 7.61 1.24 -10.96
N ILE A 554 7.01 0.12 -11.30
CA ILE A 554 5.66 -0.25 -10.86
C ILE A 554 5.82 -1.19 -9.67
N TYR A 555 5.33 -0.79 -8.51
CA TYR A 555 5.28 -1.62 -7.31
C TYR A 555 3.99 -2.46 -7.30
N GLY A 556 4.04 -3.70 -6.81
CA GLY A 556 2.86 -4.51 -6.50
C GLY A 556 2.12 -5.25 -7.63
N ASP A 557 2.74 -5.57 -8.78
CA ASP A 557 2.00 -6.28 -9.87
C ASP A 557 2.85 -7.23 -10.75
N LEU A 558 2.16 -7.93 -11.68
CA LEU A 558 2.58 -8.96 -12.66
C LEU A 558 3.98 -8.77 -13.29
N SER A 559 4.49 -7.54 -13.34
CA SER A 559 5.83 -7.22 -13.82
C SER A 559 6.97 -7.80 -12.97
N ALA A 560 6.73 -8.02 -11.68
CA ALA A 560 7.68 -8.67 -10.78
C ALA A 560 7.86 -10.17 -11.08
N PHE A 561 6.84 -10.81 -11.66
CA PHE A 561 6.75 -12.26 -11.80
C PHE A 561 7.39 -12.78 -13.08
N LEU A 562 7.59 -11.90 -14.08
CA LEU A 562 8.17 -12.28 -15.38
C LEU A 562 9.69 -12.05 -15.45
N ARG A 563 10.33 -11.64 -14.35
CA ARG A 563 11.75 -11.21 -14.35
C ARG A 563 12.71 -12.35 -14.70
N PHE A 564 13.53 -12.11 -15.73
CA PHE A 564 14.67 -12.96 -16.07
C PHE A 564 15.91 -12.44 -15.33
N GLY A 565 16.09 -12.85 -14.06
CA GLY A 565 17.24 -12.49 -13.24
C GLY A 565 16.92 -12.59 -11.75
N GLN A 566 17.79 -13.23 -10.97
CA GLN A 566 17.63 -13.24 -9.51
C GLN A 566 18.02 -11.86 -8.96
N PRO A 567 17.22 -11.26 -8.06
CA PRO A 567 17.66 -10.12 -7.30
C PRO A 567 18.99 -10.43 -6.61
N SER A 568 19.94 -9.50 -6.67
CA SER A 568 21.20 -9.63 -5.94
C SER A 568 21.14 -8.86 -4.64
N ILE A 569 21.55 -9.51 -3.55
CA ILE A 569 21.65 -8.85 -2.24
C ILE A 569 23.10 -8.38 -2.10
N TYR A 570 23.30 -7.07 -2.09
CA TYR A 570 24.61 -6.53 -1.73
C TYR A 570 24.83 -6.75 -0.24
N SER A 571 25.82 -7.58 0.08
CA SER A 571 26.16 -7.90 1.48
C SER A 571 27.43 -7.20 1.94
N GLY A 572 28.00 -6.29 1.16
CA GLY A 572 29.34 -5.73 1.41
C GLY A 572 30.47 -6.75 1.24
N VAL A 573 31.70 -6.30 1.42
CA VAL A 573 32.91 -7.15 1.32
C VAL A 573 32.86 -8.19 2.45
N PHE A 574 33.00 -9.48 2.11
CA PHE A 574 32.89 -10.62 3.04
C PHE A 574 31.57 -10.68 3.85
N GLY A 575 30.48 -10.06 3.37
CA GLY A 575 29.21 -10.08 4.09
C GLY A 575 29.09 -9.06 5.24
N ARG A 576 30.06 -8.13 5.37
CA ARG A 576 30.11 -7.12 6.45
C ARG A 576 29.42 -5.79 6.14
N GLY A 577 28.59 -5.75 5.09
CA GLY A 577 27.83 -4.54 4.77
C GLY A 577 26.91 -4.17 5.93
N LEU A 578 26.99 -2.91 6.37
CA LEU A 578 26.16 -2.38 7.46
C LEU A 578 24.65 -2.47 7.13
N PHE A 579 24.32 -2.35 5.84
CA PHE A 579 22.95 -2.50 5.31
C PHE A 579 23.00 -3.41 4.08
N GLN A 580 22.14 -4.44 4.09
CA GLN A 580 22.02 -5.37 2.97
C GLN A 580 20.91 -4.90 2.04
N THR A 581 21.27 -4.53 0.81
CA THR A 581 20.33 -3.92 -0.14
C THR A 581 19.98 -4.89 -1.26
N LEU A 582 18.70 -4.97 -1.61
CA LEU A 582 18.22 -5.75 -2.75
C LEU A 582 18.35 -4.93 -4.04
N TYR A 583 19.17 -5.40 -4.97
CA TYR A 583 19.25 -4.90 -6.34
C TYR A 583 18.39 -5.79 -7.22
N GLU A 584 17.25 -5.25 -7.65
CA GLU A 584 16.38 -5.93 -8.58
C GLU A 584 16.73 -5.57 -10.03
N PRO A 585 16.89 -6.54 -10.94
CA PRO A 585 17.06 -6.25 -12.35
C PRO A 585 15.79 -5.59 -12.91
N SER A 586 15.97 -4.68 -13.88
CA SER A 586 14.86 -4.12 -14.64
C SER A 586 14.12 -5.22 -15.41
N SER A 587 12.84 -5.00 -15.69
CA SER A 587 12.07 -5.96 -16.49
C SER A 587 12.64 -6.06 -17.90
N SER A 588 13.04 -7.26 -18.33
CA SER A 588 13.58 -7.50 -19.67
C SER A 588 12.46 -7.56 -20.72
N LEU A 589 12.71 -7.09 -21.93
CA LEU A 589 11.80 -7.26 -23.08
C LEU A 589 11.49 -8.75 -23.35
N ILE A 590 12.46 -9.63 -23.09
CA ILE A 590 12.32 -11.08 -23.26
C ILE A 590 11.21 -11.64 -22.37
N SER A 591 11.04 -11.06 -21.17
CA SER A 591 10.04 -11.47 -20.18
C SER A 591 8.59 -11.28 -20.65
N TYR A 592 8.35 -10.36 -21.57
CA TYR A 592 7.00 -10.07 -22.10
C TYR A 592 6.79 -10.60 -23.51
N LEU A 593 7.86 -11.01 -24.18
CA LEU A 593 7.81 -11.46 -25.58
C LEU A 593 6.73 -12.52 -25.81
N PRO A 594 6.54 -13.57 -24.98
CA PRO A 594 5.50 -14.57 -25.20
C PRO A 594 4.05 -14.04 -25.17
N LEU A 595 3.84 -12.85 -24.60
CA LEU A 595 2.53 -12.20 -24.46
C LEU A 595 2.29 -11.13 -25.55
N THR A 596 3.27 -10.86 -26.42
CA THR A 596 3.11 -9.87 -27.49
C THR A 596 2.39 -10.44 -28.70
N LEU A 597 1.79 -9.55 -29.50
CA LEU A 597 1.12 -9.96 -30.73
C LEU A 597 2.13 -10.54 -31.74
N GLU A 598 3.31 -9.94 -31.83
CA GLU A 598 4.40 -10.31 -32.72
C GLU A 598 4.85 -11.75 -32.48
N TRP A 599 5.03 -12.16 -31.23
CA TRP A 599 5.37 -13.54 -30.89
C TRP A 599 4.30 -14.53 -31.35
N ASN A 600 3.02 -14.22 -31.09
CA ASN A 600 1.91 -15.11 -31.42
C ASN A 600 1.67 -15.20 -32.94
N VAL A 601 1.90 -14.11 -33.68
CA VAL A 601 1.85 -14.11 -35.15
C VAL A 601 3.00 -14.92 -35.74
N VAL A 602 4.23 -14.75 -35.24
CA VAL A 602 5.38 -15.54 -35.69
C VAL A 602 5.18 -17.02 -35.36
N ALA A 603 4.71 -17.34 -34.16
CA ALA A 603 4.38 -18.71 -33.75
C ALA A 603 3.36 -19.36 -34.70
N LEU A 604 2.31 -18.61 -35.08
CA LEU A 604 1.30 -19.07 -36.04
C LEU A 604 1.89 -19.32 -37.43
N ILE A 605 2.69 -18.38 -37.95
CA ILE A 605 3.33 -18.50 -39.26
C ILE A 605 4.25 -19.72 -39.28
N VAL A 606 5.08 -19.89 -38.25
CA VAL A 606 5.99 -21.04 -38.13
C VAL A 606 5.20 -22.35 -38.05
N PHE A 607 4.13 -22.38 -37.25
CA PHE A 607 3.29 -23.56 -37.09
C PHE A 607 2.62 -23.98 -38.41
N VAL A 608 1.96 -23.03 -39.10
CA VAL A 608 1.29 -23.30 -40.38
C VAL A 608 2.30 -23.67 -41.46
N SER A 609 3.43 -22.96 -41.56
CA SER A 609 4.47 -23.29 -42.55
C SER A 609 5.03 -24.69 -42.34
N ALA A 610 5.26 -25.08 -41.09
CA ALA A 610 5.75 -26.41 -40.74
C ALA A 610 4.72 -27.53 -40.96
N LEU A 611 3.42 -27.24 -40.80
CA LEU A 611 2.35 -28.15 -41.18
C LEU A 611 2.28 -28.35 -42.71
N LEU A 612 2.51 -27.29 -43.49
CA LEU A 612 2.50 -27.33 -44.94
C LEU A 612 3.75 -28.00 -45.53
N SER A 613 4.92 -27.80 -44.92
CA SER A 613 6.19 -28.41 -45.37
C SER A 613 6.40 -29.84 -44.83
N GLY A 614 5.62 -30.26 -43.82
CA GLY A 614 5.83 -31.52 -43.09
C GLY A 614 7.04 -31.50 -42.16
N ASP A 615 7.68 -30.34 -41.98
CA ASP A 615 8.99 -30.22 -41.36
C ASP A 615 8.87 -29.55 -39.98
N ARG A 616 9.01 -30.35 -38.91
CA ARG A 616 9.06 -29.91 -37.49
C ARG A 616 7.93 -28.95 -37.02
N PRO A 617 6.63 -29.32 -37.15
CA PRO A 617 5.50 -28.52 -36.65
C PRO A 617 5.53 -28.27 -35.13
N TRP A 618 6.30 -29.08 -34.40
CA TRP A 618 6.50 -28.94 -32.97
C TRP A 618 7.17 -27.60 -32.57
N VAL A 619 7.91 -26.93 -33.46
CA VAL A 619 8.55 -25.62 -33.13
C VAL A 619 7.50 -24.53 -32.89
N GLY A 620 6.53 -24.40 -33.80
CA GLY A 620 5.43 -23.45 -33.62
C GLY A 620 4.54 -23.82 -32.43
N ALA A 621 4.28 -25.11 -32.23
CA ALA A 621 3.56 -25.60 -31.05
C ALA A 621 4.28 -25.28 -29.74
N ALA A 622 5.62 -25.41 -29.71
CA ALA A 622 6.44 -25.07 -28.55
C ALA A 622 6.38 -23.57 -28.23
N MET A 623 6.34 -22.70 -29.23
CA MET A 623 6.18 -21.25 -29.02
C MET A 623 4.84 -20.90 -28.36
N PHE A 624 3.74 -21.53 -28.78
CA PHE A 624 2.45 -21.37 -28.12
C PHE A 624 2.42 -21.96 -26.71
N LEU A 625 3.09 -23.10 -26.52
CA LEU A 625 3.22 -23.72 -25.20
C LEU A 625 3.96 -22.81 -24.22
N ILE A 626 5.01 -22.10 -24.67
CA ILE A 626 5.71 -21.10 -23.85
C ILE A 626 4.75 -20.01 -23.38
N SER A 627 3.93 -19.44 -24.28
CA SER A 627 2.92 -18.45 -23.90
C SER A 627 1.91 -18.99 -22.89
N CYS A 628 1.44 -20.23 -23.08
CA CYS A 628 0.51 -20.89 -22.15
C CYS A 628 1.13 -21.10 -20.76
N VAL A 629 2.37 -21.62 -20.72
CA VAL A 629 3.13 -21.81 -19.47
C VAL A 629 3.32 -20.48 -18.75
N TRP A 630 3.60 -19.40 -19.48
CA TRP A 630 3.76 -18.06 -18.93
C TRP A 630 2.47 -17.55 -18.28
N CYS A 631 1.34 -17.72 -18.96
CA CYS A 631 0.03 -17.32 -18.44
C CYS A 631 -0.38 -18.12 -17.22
N ILE A 632 -0.14 -19.44 -17.21
CA ILE A 632 -0.43 -20.31 -16.06
C ILE A 632 0.49 -19.97 -14.89
N ALA A 633 1.78 -19.77 -15.15
CA ALA A 633 2.74 -19.40 -14.11
C ALA A 633 2.38 -18.05 -13.46
N GLY A 634 2.03 -17.04 -14.26
CA GLY A 634 1.54 -15.75 -13.77
C GLY A 634 0.24 -15.90 -12.97
N ALA A 635 -0.71 -16.70 -13.48
CA ALA A 635 -1.97 -16.94 -12.80
C ALA A 635 -1.80 -17.70 -11.47
N LEU A 636 -0.85 -18.63 -11.34
CA LEU A 636 -0.56 -19.35 -10.09
C LEU A 636 0.10 -18.46 -9.03
N GLN A 637 0.80 -17.41 -9.46
CA GLN A 637 1.50 -16.47 -8.58
C GLN A 637 0.63 -15.25 -8.21
N ALA A 638 -0.40 -14.93 -9.01
CA ALA A 638 -1.32 -13.84 -8.74
C ALA A 638 -2.00 -13.95 -7.37
N ARG A 639 -2.12 -12.83 -6.64
CA ARG A 639 -2.74 -12.76 -5.32
C ARG A 639 -4.24 -12.52 -5.44
N ILE A 640 -4.97 -13.56 -5.81
CA ILE A 640 -6.44 -13.52 -5.86
C ILE A 640 -6.98 -13.51 -4.42
N ASP A 641 -8.05 -12.76 -4.18
CA ASP A 641 -8.80 -12.77 -2.93
C ASP A 641 -9.09 -14.22 -2.47
N SER A 642 -8.83 -14.49 -1.19
CA SER A 642 -9.01 -15.80 -0.54
C SER A 642 -10.39 -16.43 -0.77
N ARG A 643 -11.45 -15.61 -0.85
CA ARG A 643 -12.83 -16.07 -1.08
C ARG A 643 -13.02 -16.74 -2.44
N PHE A 644 -12.16 -16.39 -3.40
CA PHE A 644 -12.24 -16.87 -4.79
C PHE A 644 -11.08 -17.80 -5.15
N HIS A 645 -10.41 -18.42 -4.17
CA HIS A 645 -9.35 -19.38 -4.45
C HIS A 645 -9.92 -20.62 -5.16
N GLY A 646 -9.37 -20.95 -6.34
CA GLY A 646 -9.74 -22.15 -7.06
C GLY A 646 -9.30 -22.17 -8.52
N ALA A 647 -9.43 -23.34 -9.16
CA ALA A 647 -9.02 -23.54 -10.55
C ALA A 647 -9.75 -22.59 -11.52
N ARG A 648 -11.04 -22.30 -11.28
CA ARG A 648 -11.82 -21.36 -12.11
C ARG A 648 -11.23 -19.95 -12.13
N ALA A 649 -10.89 -19.42 -10.96
CA ALA A 649 -10.28 -18.09 -10.84
C ALA A 649 -8.90 -18.05 -11.51
N ARG A 650 -8.07 -19.08 -11.28
CA ARG A 650 -6.74 -19.19 -11.89
C ARG A 650 -6.81 -19.29 -13.41
N LEU A 651 -7.74 -20.08 -13.96
CA LEU A 651 -7.97 -20.17 -15.40
C LEU A 651 -8.43 -18.84 -15.99
N LEU A 652 -9.32 -18.13 -15.30
CA LEU A 652 -9.77 -16.82 -15.74
C LEU A 652 -8.61 -15.81 -15.74
N VAL A 653 -7.80 -15.74 -14.69
CA VAL A 653 -6.61 -14.86 -14.65
C VAL A 653 -5.63 -15.22 -15.75
N ALA A 654 -5.35 -16.51 -16.00
CA ALA A 654 -4.48 -16.93 -17.10
C ALA A 654 -5.03 -16.46 -18.46
N LEU A 655 -6.34 -16.57 -18.67
CA LEU A 655 -7.00 -16.09 -19.88
C LEU A 655 -6.90 -14.58 -20.03
N LEU A 656 -7.08 -13.81 -18.94
CA LEU A 656 -6.99 -12.34 -18.97
C LEU A 656 -5.55 -11.86 -19.21
N ILE A 657 -4.55 -12.54 -18.62
CA ILE A 657 -3.12 -12.30 -18.88
C ILE A 657 -2.79 -12.49 -20.35
N TYR A 658 -3.41 -13.46 -21.02
CA TYR A 658 -3.19 -13.71 -22.44
C TYR A 658 -3.96 -12.72 -23.33
N LEU A 659 -5.27 -12.58 -23.13
CA LEU A 659 -6.14 -11.81 -24.03
C LEU A 659 -5.93 -10.30 -23.90
N GLY A 660 -5.70 -9.78 -22.69
CA GLY A 660 -5.62 -8.35 -22.44
C GLY A 660 -4.54 -7.65 -23.28
N PRO A 661 -3.27 -8.06 -23.18
CA PRO A 661 -2.17 -7.50 -23.98
C PRO A 661 -2.35 -7.66 -25.49
N LEU A 662 -2.90 -8.79 -25.95
CA LEU A 662 -3.15 -9.05 -27.37
C LEU A 662 -4.20 -8.09 -27.94
N VAL A 663 -5.36 -8.00 -27.27
CA VAL A 663 -6.45 -7.09 -27.67
C VAL A 663 -5.97 -5.64 -27.69
N ARG A 664 -5.20 -5.24 -26.68
CA ARG A 664 -4.58 -3.92 -26.62
C ARG A 664 -3.64 -3.67 -27.81
N SER A 665 -2.78 -4.63 -28.11
CA SER A 665 -1.80 -4.52 -29.20
C SER A 665 -2.47 -4.41 -30.57
N VAL A 666 -3.50 -5.22 -30.83
CA VAL A 666 -4.28 -5.16 -32.09
C VAL A 666 -4.88 -3.78 -32.30
N GLU A 667 -5.56 -3.23 -31.29
CA GLU A 667 -6.16 -1.90 -31.40
C GLU A 667 -5.11 -0.79 -31.53
N ARG A 668 -3.95 -0.94 -30.88
CA ARG A 668 -2.82 -0.02 -31.03
C ARG A 668 -2.32 0.04 -32.47
N TYR A 669 -2.07 -1.10 -33.11
CA TYR A 669 -1.66 -1.12 -34.53
C TYR A 669 -2.74 -0.56 -35.44
N ARG A 670 -4.00 -0.95 -35.22
CA ARG A 670 -5.15 -0.48 -36.01
C ARG A 670 -5.24 1.06 -36.00
N TRP A 671 -5.08 1.69 -34.84
CA TRP A 671 -5.14 3.14 -34.71
C TRP A 671 -3.88 3.85 -35.19
N ARG A 672 -2.69 3.25 -35.04
CA ARG A 672 -1.46 3.79 -35.65
C ARG A 672 -1.57 3.86 -37.16
N ILE A 673 -2.00 2.78 -37.81
CA ILE A 673 -2.19 2.75 -39.27
C ILE A 673 -3.21 3.82 -39.68
N LYS A 674 -4.33 3.92 -38.94
CA LYS A 674 -5.37 4.92 -39.22
C LYS A 674 -4.91 6.37 -39.06
N GLN A 675 -4.00 6.65 -38.13
CA GLN A 675 -3.43 7.99 -37.93
C GLN A 675 -2.38 8.30 -39.02
N LEU A 676 -1.52 7.33 -39.35
CA LEU A 676 -0.54 7.48 -40.44
C LEU A 676 -1.21 7.73 -41.79
N THR A 677 -2.38 7.14 -42.05
CA THR A 677 -3.14 7.39 -43.29
C THR A 677 -3.89 8.73 -43.30
N LYS A 678 -4.02 9.38 -42.14
CA LYS A 678 -4.63 10.72 -41.99
C LYS A 678 -3.60 11.84 -41.91
N ALA A 679 -2.37 11.54 -41.50
CA ALA A 679 -1.29 12.49 -41.45
C ALA A 679 -0.89 12.88 -42.88
N GLU A 680 -0.76 14.18 -43.16
CA GLU A 680 -0.13 14.63 -44.40
C GLU A 680 1.28 14.03 -44.50
N PRO A 681 1.71 13.56 -45.69
CA PRO A 681 3.05 13.01 -45.84
C PRO A 681 4.08 14.05 -45.41
N ILE A 682 4.98 13.64 -44.52
CA ILE A 682 6.11 14.46 -44.07
C ILE A 682 6.89 14.87 -45.32
N LYS A 683 6.79 16.14 -45.70
CA LYS A 683 7.67 16.72 -46.72
C LYS A 683 9.05 16.81 -46.10
N PHE A 684 9.93 15.90 -46.48
CA PHE A 684 11.35 16.11 -46.27
C PHE A 684 11.76 17.24 -47.20
N ASP A 685 12.05 18.41 -46.63
CA ASP A 685 12.80 19.43 -47.35
C ASP A 685 14.15 18.79 -47.73
N ARG A 686 14.34 18.57 -49.04
CA ARG A 686 15.62 18.10 -49.58
C ARG A 686 16.65 19.22 -49.41
N PRO A 687 17.91 18.86 -49.13
CA PRO A 687 18.96 19.78 -48.68
C PRO A 687 19.24 20.94 -49.63
#